data_AF-Q4CYL2-F1
#
_entry.id   AF-Q4CYL2-F1
#
_cell.length_a   1.000
_cell.length_b   1.000
_cell.length_c   1.000
_cell.angle_alpha   90.00
_cell.angle_beta   90.00
_cell.angle_gamma   90.00
#
_symmetry.space_group_name_H-M   'P 1'
#
loop_
_entity.id
_entity.type
_entity.pdbx_description
1 polymer ?
#
loop_
_entity_poly.entity_id
_entity_poly.type
_entity_poly.pdbx_seq_one_letter_code
_entity_poly.pdbx_strand_id
1 'polypeptide(L)'
;RCMSRGPWEEEKKVVTTHELGFEGEDWDYVLERRRTEVKDVLAVETARALGLGREDVLEVEVDAVPRGLIAFVTVRHPSLLSDRQVEETLARCEYKNLWALYETRPLESSVLMRRFEGDDWDLVVDNNRKKLEDAFSRETAAALGVSPSQVVLLDCRVGSLLMVFKVLGCAMSDAEITERTEAHPYDEVHALYRPRIRSFEGVDAAAPRGFRADADEVWTRSRVEFEGEDWDYVLAMREADLLRAFSNATAEAFGVDEDHVRDVSARYVAGNLHFDFELRRPAALTKADVNARLKECAYAAVWALYEPRPLEEEKKVVTTHELGFEGEDWDYVLERRRTEVKDVLAVETARALGLGREDVLEVEVDAVPRGLIAFVTVRHPSLLSDRQVEETLARCEYKNLWALYETRPLESSVLMRRFEGDDWDLVVDNNRRKLEDAFSRETAAALGVSPSQVVLLDCKVGSLLMVFKVLGCAMSDAEITERTEAHPYDEVHALYRPRIRSFEGVDAAAPRGFRADADEVWTRSRVEFEGEDWDYVLAMREADLLRAFSNATAEAFGVDEDHVRDVSARYVAGNLHFDFELRRPAALTKADVNARLKECAYAAVWALYEPRPWRRKRRLLRRTSLALRARTGTTCWSGGARR
;
A
#
# COMPACT_ATOMS: atom_id res chain seq x y z
N ARG A 1 61.49 19.55 14.82
CA ARG A 1 60.81 18.63 13.88
C ARG A 1 61.37 17.25 14.21
N CYS A 2 60.79 16.42 15.08
CA CYS A 2 59.46 15.83 15.03
C CYS A 2 58.99 15.62 16.48
N MET A 3 58.07 16.44 16.97
CA MET A 3 57.25 15.99 18.10
C MET A 3 56.16 15.16 17.46
N SER A 4 56.34 13.84 17.53
CA SER A 4 55.34 12.82 17.26
C SER A 4 54.02 13.26 17.91
N ARG A 5 53.06 13.69 17.08
CA ARG A 5 51.67 13.81 17.49
C ARG A 5 51.31 12.46 18.10
N GLY A 6 50.88 12.48 19.36
CA GLY A 6 50.43 11.30 20.08
C GLY A 6 49.36 10.56 19.26
N PRO A 7 49.14 9.27 19.57
CA PRO A 7 48.17 8.44 18.88
C PRO A 7 46.87 9.22 18.82
N TRP A 8 46.39 9.43 17.61
CA TRP A 8 45.11 10.07 17.32
C TRP A 8 44.11 9.44 18.27
N GLU A 9 43.64 10.20 19.27
CA GLU A 9 42.45 9.84 20.00
C GLU A 9 41.39 9.72 18.91
N GLU A 10 41.01 8.48 18.58
CA GLU A 10 39.93 8.23 17.63
C GLU A 10 38.72 8.99 18.17
N GLU A 11 38.38 10.09 17.49
CA GLU A 11 37.18 10.85 17.80
C GLU A 11 36.02 9.87 17.80
N LYS A 12 35.45 9.63 18.98
CA LYS A 12 34.30 8.74 19.13
C LYS A 12 33.19 9.30 18.27
N LYS A 13 32.92 8.64 17.15
CA LYS A 13 31.77 8.93 16.30
C LYS A 13 30.56 8.16 16.82
N VAL A 14 29.42 8.82 16.87
CA VAL A 14 28.11 8.22 17.17
C VAL A 14 27.24 8.25 15.92
N VAL A 15 26.28 7.33 15.85
CA VAL A 15 25.30 7.26 14.76
C VAL A 15 23.93 7.58 15.34
N THR A 16 23.24 8.52 14.73
CA THR A 16 21.92 8.99 15.17
C THR A 16 21.00 9.15 13.96
N THR A 17 19.69 8.98 14.15
CA THR A 17 18.68 9.12 13.10
C THR A 17 17.74 10.26 13.44
N HIS A 18 17.49 11.13 12.48
CA HIS A 18 16.69 12.36 12.64
C HIS A 18 15.55 12.41 11.64
N GLU A 19 14.40 12.92 12.08
CA GLU A 19 13.20 13.10 11.25
C GLU A 19 13.12 14.54 10.74
N LEU A 20 12.84 14.69 9.45
CA LEU A 20 12.64 15.98 8.78
C LEU A 20 11.27 15.99 8.10
N GLY A 21 10.52 17.06 8.32
CA GLY A 21 9.22 17.28 7.68
C GLY A 21 9.27 18.45 6.71
N PHE A 22 8.75 18.26 5.50
CA PHE A 22 8.61 19.31 4.48
C PHE A 22 7.15 19.41 4.05
N GLU A 23 6.57 20.60 4.13
CA GLU A 23 5.18 20.83 3.72
C GLU A 23 5.03 20.77 2.19
N GLY A 24 3.92 20.24 1.68
CA GLY A 24 3.63 20.18 0.25
C GLY A 24 2.71 19.02 -0.10
N GLU A 25 1.65 19.28 -0.86
CA GLU A 25 0.64 18.26 -1.18
C GLU A 25 1.10 17.30 -2.28
N ASP A 26 2.02 17.73 -3.16
CA ASP A 26 2.44 16.99 -4.36
C ASP A 26 3.78 16.24 -4.21
N TRP A 27 4.23 16.00 -2.99
CA TRP A 27 5.49 15.25 -2.78
C TRP A 27 5.40 13.80 -3.29
N ASP A 28 4.21 13.20 -3.32
CA ASP A 28 3.99 11.88 -3.91
C ASP A 28 4.36 11.87 -5.41
N TYR A 29 3.92 12.87 -6.15
CA TYR A 29 4.22 13.09 -7.56
C TYR A 29 5.72 13.33 -7.80
N VAL A 30 6.36 14.11 -6.94
CA VAL A 30 7.80 14.34 -7.01
C VAL A 30 8.58 13.05 -6.74
N LEU A 31 8.19 12.27 -5.72
CA LEU A 31 8.87 11.02 -5.39
C LEU A 31 8.71 9.96 -6.48
N GLU A 32 7.56 9.87 -7.14
CA GLU A 32 7.36 8.93 -8.24
C GLU A 32 8.38 9.16 -9.38
N ARG A 33 8.74 10.42 -9.64
CA ARG A 33 9.62 10.80 -10.74
C ARG A 33 11.09 10.96 -10.34
N ARG A 34 11.37 11.43 -9.14
CA ARG A 34 12.69 11.92 -8.71
C ARG A 34 13.12 11.43 -7.31
N ARG A 35 12.62 10.26 -6.85
CA ARG A 35 12.96 9.70 -5.51
C ARG A 35 14.46 9.71 -5.22
N THR A 36 15.28 9.31 -6.19
CA THR A 36 16.74 9.21 -6.04
C THR A 36 17.40 10.58 -5.90
N GLU A 37 16.98 11.55 -6.72
CA GLU A 37 17.46 12.94 -6.64
C GLU A 37 17.07 13.60 -5.31
N VAL A 38 15.83 13.37 -4.84
CA VAL A 38 15.35 13.84 -3.53
C VAL A 38 16.21 13.29 -2.40
N LYS A 39 16.47 11.97 -2.38
CA LYS A 39 17.33 11.34 -1.36
C LYS A 39 18.76 11.88 -1.39
N ASP A 40 19.34 12.05 -2.58
CA ASP A 40 20.72 12.53 -2.69
C ASP A 40 20.86 13.99 -2.29
N VAL A 41 19.92 14.85 -2.70
CA VAL A 41 19.88 16.25 -2.29
C VAL A 41 19.70 16.38 -0.78
N LEU A 42 18.78 15.62 -0.18
CA LEU A 42 18.64 15.55 1.28
C LEU A 42 19.94 15.15 1.96
N ALA A 43 20.62 14.12 1.47
CA ALA A 43 21.89 13.68 2.04
C ALA A 43 22.98 14.76 1.93
N VAL A 44 23.11 15.41 0.77
CA VAL A 44 24.10 16.46 0.53
C VAL A 44 23.82 17.70 1.39
N GLU A 45 22.57 18.13 1.49
CA GLU A 45 22.19 19.29 2.30
C GLU A 45 22.30 19.02 3.80
N THR A 46 21.95 17.81 4.25
CA THR A 46 22.13 17.36 5.64
C THR A 46 23.62 17.33 6.01
N ALA A 47 24.45 16.69 5.18
CA ALA A 47 25.89 16.65 5.39
C ALA A 47 26.47 18.06 5.49
N ARG A 48 26.07 18.95 4.56
CA ARG A 48 26.51 20.36 4.56
C ARG A 48 26.05 21.12 5.81
N ALA A 49 24.82 20.92 6.26
CA ALA A 49 24.28 21.59 7.44
C ALA A 49 25.07 21.22 8.71
N LEU A 50 25.49 19.96 8.83
CA LEU A 50 26.26 19.45 9.97
C LEU A 50 27.77 19.65 9.82
N GLY A 51 28.26 20.15 8.68
CA GLY A 51 29.69 20.28 8.40
C GLY A 51 30.41 18.94 8.22
N LEU A 52 29.68 17.91 7.77
CA LEU A 52 30.15 16.54 7.59
C LEU A 52 30.35 16.20 6.10
N GLY A 53 31.03 15.08 5.84
CA GLY A 53 31.13 14.50 4.50
C GLY A 53 29.83 13.83 4.07
N ARG A 54 29.63 13.66 2.75
CA ARG A 54 28.45 12.95 2.20
C ARG A 54 28.40 11.49 2.66
N GLU A 55 29.57 10.90 2.91
CA GLU A 55 29.80 9.55 3.42
C GLU A 55 29.45 9.37 4.91
N ASP A 56 29.31 10.46 5.66
CA ASP A 56 28.83 10.43 7.03
C ASP A 56 27.29 10.35 7.10
N VAL A 57 26.58 10.61 6.00
CA VAL A 57 25.13 10.33 5.89
C VAL A 57 24.95 8.90 5.37
N LEU A 58 24.55 8.01 6.28
CA LEU A 58 24.51 6.57 6.05
C LEU A 58 23.27 6.15 5.28
N GLU A 59 22.13 6.75 5.64
CA GLU A 59 20.84 6.37 5.11
C GLU A 59 19.92 7.58 5.03
N VAL A 60 19.13 7.62 3.96
CA VAL A 60 18.03 8.57 3.77
C VAL A 60 16.81 7.80 3.33
N GLU A 61 15.82 7.71 4.19
CA GLU A 61 14.49 7.21 3.88
C GLU A 61 13.54 8.38 3.67
N VAL A 62 12.62 8.25 2.72
CA VAL A 62 11.66 9.30 2.37
C VAL A 62 10.31 8.69 2.08
N ASP A 63 9.27 9.26 2.66
CA ASP A 63 7.87 8.89 2.44
C ASP A 63 7.01 10.14 2.25
N ALA A 64 6.17 10.10 1.22
CA ALA A 64 5.14 11.13 1.04
C ALA A 64 3.97 10.86 1.99
N VAL A 65 3.53 11.91 2.66
CA VAL A 65 2.31 11.94 3.47
C VAL A 65 1.32 12.93 2.82
N PRO A 66 0.00 12.88 3.10
CA PRO A 66 -1.01 13.63 2.34
C PRO A 66 -0.82 15.16 2.22
N ARG A 67 0.12 15.75 2.98
CA ARG A 67 0.43 17.18 3.00
C ARG A 67 1.92 17.48 3.12
N GLY A 68 2.78 16.49 2.88
CA GLY A 68 4.21 16.71 3.03
C GLY A 68 5.07 15.54 2.63
N LEU A 69 6.36 15.74 2.83
CA LEU A 69 7.40 14.73 2.77
C LEU A 69 7.95 14.53 4.18
N ILE A 70 8.02 13.29 4.64
CA ILE A 70 8.77 12.91 5.84
C ILE A 70 10.05 12.22 5.38
N ALA A 71 11.19 12.67 5.88
CA ALA A 71 12.47 12.06 5.64
C ALA A 71 13.14 11.63 6.95
N PHE A 72 13.68 10.41 6.98
CA PHE A 72 14.52 9.93 8.07
C PHE A 72 15.96 9.86 7.60
N VAL A 73 16.84 10.59 8.27
CA VAL A 73 18.24 10.70 7.89
C VAL A 73 19.11 10.14 9.02
N THR A 74 19.88 9.11 8.70
CA THR A 74 20.85 8.50 9.62
C THR A 74 22.22 9.06 9.36
N VAL A 75 22.80 9.72 10.35
CA VAL A 75 24.09 10.43 10.26
C VAL A 75 25.09 9.90 11.28
N ARG A 76 26.36 9.85 10.86
CA ARG A 76 27.51 9.56 11.71
C ARG A 76 28.24 10.85 12.02
N HIS A 77 28.29 11.26 13.29
CA HIS A 77 28.90 12.53 13.69
C HIS A 77 29.75 12.37 14.97
N PRO A 78 30.65 13.33 15.26
CA PRO A 78 31.43 13.31 16.50
C PRO A 78 30.51 13.31 17.73
N SER A 79 30.88 12.56 18.77
CA SER A 79 30.14 12.48 20.04
C SER A 79 30.10 13.80 20.82
N LEU A 80 30.86 14.81 20.38
CA LEU A 80 30.82 16.16 20.91
C LEU A 80 29.52 16.90 20.55
N LEU A 81 28.87 16.52 19.44
CA LEU A 81 27.55 17.02 19.07
C LEU A 81 26.50 16.16 19.76
N SER A 82 25.68 16.79 20.60
CA SER A 82 24.50 16.13 21.16
C SER A 82 23.40 16.00 20.11
N ASP A 83 22.55 14.99 20.24
CA ASP A 83 21.43 14.73 19.34
C ASP A 83 20.54 15.96 19.15
N ARG A 84 20.28 16.71 20.23
CA ARG A 84 19.53 17.98 20.18
C ARG A 84 20.22 19.06 19.34
N GLN A 85 21.55 19.17 19.41
CA GLN A 85 22.27 20.15 18.60
C GLN A 85 22.22 19.78 17.11
N VAL A 86 22.26 18.48 16.80
CA VAL A 86 22.09 17.98 15.43
C VAL A 86 20.68 18.33 14.94
N GLU A 87 19.65 18.00 15.71
CA GLU A 87 18.24 18.30 15.39
C GLU A 87 18.01 19.81 15.19
N GLU A 88 18.51 20.66 16.10
CA GLU A 88 18.43 22.12 15.95
C GLU A 88 19.16 22.64 14.70
N THR A 89 20.29 22.03 14.34
CA THR A 89 21.06 22.42 13.16
C THR A 89 20.33 22.03 11.87
N LEU A 90 19.75 20.83 11.85
CA LEU A 90 18.94 20.37 10.72
C LEU A 90 17.65 21.18 10.58
N ALA A 91 16.99 21.54 11.68
CA ALA A 91 15.80 22.38 11.68
C ALA A 91 16.07 23.82 11.21
N ARG A 92 17.31 24.31 11.37
CA ARG A 92 17.75 25.62 10.84
C ARG A 92 18.16 25.57 9.36
N CYS A 93 18.33 24.39 8.78
CA CYS A 93 18.65 24.25 7.37
C CYS A 93 17.41 24.54 6.51
N GLU A 94 17.55 25.39 5.49
CA GLU A 94 16.43 25.78 4.62
C GLU A 94 16.14 24.74 3.51
N TYR A 95 17.05 23.80 3.25
CA TYR A 95 16.94 22.78 2.20
C TYR A 95 16.57 23.31 0.80
N LYS A 96 17.28 24.35 0.34
CA LYS A 96 16.95 25.07 -0.90
C LYS A 96 16.95 24.18 -2.13
N ASN A 97 17.91 23.25 -2.21
CA ASN A 97 18.01 22.36 -3.36
C ASN A 97 16.89 21.34 -3.36
N LEU A 98 16.44 20.89 -2.18
CA LEU A 98 15.27 20.01 -2.07
C LEU A 98 14.01 20.74 -2.55
N TRP A 99 13.79 21.97 -2.10
CA TRP A 99 12.65 22.77 -2.57
C TRP A 99 12.72 23.10 -4.07
N ALA A 100 13.91 23.16 -4.66
CA ALA A 100 14.06 23.31 -6.11
C ALA A 100 13.62 22.07 -6.89
N LEU A 101 13.53 20.90 -6.25
CA LEU A 101 12.96 19.69 -6.84
C LEU A 101 11.44 19.61 -6.70
N TYR A 102 10.83 20.44 -5.84
CA TYR A 102 9.39 20.43 -5.63
C TYR A 102 8.67 20.90 -6.89
N GLU A 103 7.84 20.03 -7.45
CA GLU A 103 7.02 20.31 -8.62
C GLU A 103 5.56 20.06 -8.24
N THR A 104 4.71 21.07 -8.44
CA THR A 104 3.26 20.88 -8.30
C THR A 104 2.75 20.01 -9.43
N ARG A 105 1.81 19.13 -9.12
CA ARG A 105 1.17 18.29 -10.13
C ARG A 105 0.55 19.20 -11.21
N PRO A 106 0.79 18.95 -12.50
CA PRO A 106 0.11 19.68 -13.55
C PRO A 106 -1.40 19.60 -13.32
N LEU A 107 -2.10 20.73 -13.42
CA LEU A 107 -3.56 20.78 -13.34
C LEU A 107 -4.13 19.91 -14.46
N GLU A 108 -4.74 18.78 -14.13
CA GLU A 108 -5.50 17.97 -15.07
C GLU A 108 -6.95 17.95 -14.60
N SER A 109 -7.89 18.04 -15.55
CA SER A 109 -9.29 17.76 -15.23
C SER A 109 -9.44 16.32 -14.73
N SER A 110 -10.55 16.02 -14.05
CA SER A 110 -10.94 14.62 -13.91
C SER A 110 -11.24 13.98 -15.28
N VAL A 111 -11.52 12.68 -15.27
CA VAL A 111 -11.96 11.97 -16.46
C VAL A 111 -13.39 12.38 -16.77
N LEU A 112 -13.54 13.14 -17.86
CA LEU A 112 -14.82 13.66 -18.35
C LEU A 112 -15.35 12.81 -19.49
N MET A 113 -16.66 12.88 -19.70
CA MET A 113 -17.35 12.09 -20.71
C MET A 113 -18.32 12.98 -21.50
N ARG A 114 -18.25 12.90 -22.83
CA ARG A 114 -19.18 13.57 -23.74
C ARG A 114 -19.93 12.55 -24.57
N ARG A 115 -21.26 12.56 -24.47
CA ARG A 115 -22.16 11.69 -25.23
C ARG A 115 -22.71 12.41 -26.45
N PHE A 116 -22.66 11.74 -27.60
CA PHE A 116 -23.29 12.15 -28.84
C PHE A 116 -24.37 11.14 -29.21
N GLU A 117 -25.61 11.61 -29.35
CA GLU A 117 -26.75 10.78 -29.73
C GLU A 117 -26.61 10.22 -31.14
N GLY A 118 -27.17 9.03 -31.35
CA GLY A 118 -27.16 8.31 -32.63
C GLY A 118 -26.85 6.83 -32.45
N ASP A 119 -27.51 5.97 -33.24
CA ASP A 119 -27.34 4.51 -33.13
C ASP A 119 -26.19 3.96 -34.00
N ASP A 120 -25.76 4.74 -34.99
CA ASP A 120 -24.88 4.32 -36.09
C ASP A 120 -23.46 4.90 -35.95
N TRP A 121 -23.05 5.24 -34.74
CA TRP A 121 -21.68 5.69 -34.47
C TRP A 121 -20.66 4.57 -34.64
N ASP A 122 -21.08 3.31 -34.52
CA ASP A 122 -20.29 2.12 -34.87
C ASP A 122 -19.68 2.25 -36.28
N LEU A 123 -20.46 2.70 -37.27
CA LEU A 123 -20.00 2.90 -38.64
C LEU A 123 -18.90 3.97 -38.75
N VAL A 124 -18.93 4.99 -37.91
CA VAL A 124 -17.96 6.09 -37.90
C VAL A 124 -16.68 5.66 -37.20
N VAL A 125 -16.80 4.99 -36.06
CA VAL A 125 -15.66 4.50 -35.28
C VAL A 125 -14.89 3.46 -36.10
N ASP A 126 -15.57 2.50 -36.74
CA ASP A 126 -14.91 1.45 -37.50
C ASP A 126 -14.16 1.97 -38.74
N ASN A 127 -14.72 2.99 -39.42
CA ASN A 127 -14.15 3.48 -40.69
C ASN A 127 -13.30 4.76 -40.55
N ASN A 128 -13.52 5.57 -39.51
CA ASN A 128 -12.96 6.91 -39.36
C ASN A 128 -12.59 7.29 -37.92
N ARG A 129 -12.36 6.34 -37.00
CA ARG A 129 -11.98 6.62 -35.59
C ARG A 129 -10.97 7.75 -35.44
N LYS A 130 -9.82 7.70 -36.14
CA LYS A 130 -8.79 8.73 -36.00
C LYS A 130 -9.29 10.14 -36.40
N LYS A 131 -10.09 10.25 -37.45
CA LYS A 131 -10.68 11.54 -37.85
C LYS A 131 -11.70 12.04 -36.83
N LEU A 132 -12.47 11.12 -36.25
CA LEU A 132 -13.43 11.41 -35.18
C LEU A 132 -12.70 11.92 -33.92
N GLU A 133 -11.67 11.22 -33.48
CA GLU A 133 -10.80 11.61 -32.35
C GLU A 133 -10.15 12.97 -32.60
N ASP A 134 -9.56 13.17 -33.78
CA ASP A 134 -8.92 14.43 -34.17
C ASP A 134 -9.94 15.60 -34.23
N ALA A 135 -11.14 15.35 -34.76
CA ALA A 135 -12.23 16.34 -34.80
C ALA A 135 -12.70 16.70 -33.39
N PHE A 136 -12.99 15.69 -32.56
CA PHE A 136 -13.40 15.89 -31.18
C PHE A 136 -12.35 16.65 -30.37
N SER A 137 -11.06 16.31 -30.50
CA SER A 137 -9.99 17.03 -29.80
C SER A 137 -9.87 18.48 -30.24
N ARG A 138 -10.04 18.78 -31.55
CA ARG A 138 -10.04 20.18 -32.04
C ARG A 138 -11.23 20.97 -31.54
N GLU A 139 -12.42 20.40 -31.61
CA GLU A 139 -13.66 21.07 -31.21
C GLU A 139 -13.74 21.26 -29.69
N THR A 140 -13.35 20.25 -28.91
CA THR A 140 -13.23 20.36 -27.45
C THR A 140 -12.19 21.41 -27.06
N ALA A 141 -11.04 21.44 -27.75
CA ALA A 141 -10.03 22.47 -27.52
C ALA A 141 -10.54 23.87 -27.87
N ALA A 142 -11.33 24.01 -28.94
CA ALA A 142 -11.98 25.27 -29.31
C ALA A 142 -13.04 25.71 -28.28
N ALA A 143 -13.84 24.77 -27.76
CA ALA A 143 -14.85 25.03 -26.72
C ALA A 143 -14.21 25.54 -25.41
N LEU A 144 -13.04 25.01 -25.08
CA LEU A 144 -12.32 25.30 -23.84
C LEU A 144 -11.27 26.44 -23.98
N GLY A 145 -10.92 26.83 -25.21
CA GLY A 145 -9.87 27.81 -25.46
C GLY A 145 -8.45 27.29 -25.15
N VAL A 146 -8.23 25.98 -25.27
CA VAL A 146 -6.94 25.31 -25.02
C VAL A 146 -6.33 24.77 -26.32
N SER A 147 -5.10 24.25 -26.28
CA SER A 147 -4.52 23.54 -27.42
C SER A 147 -5.17 22.15 -27.60
N PRO A 148 -5.39 21.65 -28.83
CA PRO A 148 -5.81 20.27 -29.06
C PRO A 148 -4.90 19.22 -28.41
N SER A 149 -3.60 19.52 -28.26
CA SER A 149 -2.65 18.65 -27.55
C SER A 149 -2.90 18.54 -26.05
N GLN A 150 -3.69 19.45 -25.47
CA GLN A 150 -4.10 19.41 -24.07
C GLN A 150 -5.32 18.51 -23.86
N VAL A 151 -6.07 18.17 -24.91
CA VAL A 151 -7.21 17.26 -24.84
C VAL A 151 -6.73 15.83 -25.05
N VAL A 152 -6.67 15.05 -23.97
CA VAL A 152 -6.22 13.66 -23.99
C VAL A 152 -7.44 12.75 -24.03
N LEU A 153 -7.57 12.02 -25.15
CA LEU A 153 -8.59 10.98 -25.30
C LEU A 153 -8.13 9.69 -24.60
N LEU A 154 -9.00 9.16 -23.76
CA LEU A 154 -8.76 7.96 -22.96
C LEU A 154 -9.48 6.75 -23.56
N ASP A 155 -10.74 6.94 -23.99
CA ASP A 155 -11.58 5.88 -24.54
C ASP A 155 -12.69 6.43 -25.44
N CYS A 156 -13.22 5.58 -26.32
CA CYS A 156 -14.35 5.87 -27.22
C CYS A 156 -15.29 4.65 -27.25
N ARG A 157 -16.52 4.82 -26.74
CA ARG A 157 -17.52 3.74 -26.65
C ARG A 157 -18.65 3.94 -27.66
N VAL A 158 -19.18 2.82 -28.17
CA VAL A 158 -20.23 2.72 -29.20
C VAL A 158 -21.55 2.20 -28.64
N GLY A 159 -22.64 2.44 -29.37
CA GLY A 159 -24.01 2.54 -28.87
C GLY A 159 -24.49 3.93 -29.28
N SER A 160 -24.60 4.83 -28.31
CA SER A 160 -24.36 6.26 -28.56
C SER A 160 -22.86 6.54 -28.42
N LEU A 161 -22.30 7.47 -29.19
CA LEU A 161 -20.88 7.75 -29.12
C LEU A 161 -20.54 8.42 -27.79
N LEU A 162 -19.73 7.76 -26.97
CA LEU A 162 -19.23 8.31 -25.72
C LEU A 162 -17.72 8.53 -25.83
N MET A 163 -17.31 9.80 -25.82
CA MET A 163 -15.91 10.21 -25.83
C MET A 163 -15.46 10.43 -24.38
N VAL A 164 -14.49 9.63 -23.91
CA VAL A 164 -13.91 9.73 -22.57
C VAL A 164 -12.56 10.44 -22.68
N PHE A 165 -12.39 11.54 -21.96
CA PHE A 165 -11.22 12.41 -22.12
C PHE A 165 -10.82 13.11 -20.82
N LYS A 166 -9.63 13.68 -20.80
CA LYS A 166 -9.19 14.64 -19.78
C LYS A 166 -8.47 15.81 -20.42
N VAL A 167 -8.38 16.93 -19.73
CA VAL A 167 -7.76 18.15 -20.22
C VAL A 167 -6.57 18.54 -19.35
N LEU A 168 -5.40 18.62 -19.95
CA LEU A 168 -4.15 18.95 -19.29
C LEU A 168 -3.94 20.48 -19.25
N GLY A 169 -3.43 20.99 -18.14
CA GLY A 169 -3.12 22.41 -17.94
C GLY A 169 -4.35 23.32 -18.01
N CYS A 170 -5.53 22.80 -17.66
CA CYS A 170 -6.76 23.57 -17.67
C CYS A 170 -7.08 24.10 -16.27
N ALA A 171 -7.29 25.41 -16.13
CA ALA A 171 -7.64 26.04 -14.85
C ALA A 171 -9.15 26.03 -14.56
N MET A 172 -9.96 25.60 -15.53
CA MET A 172 -11.42 25.51 -15.37
C MET A 172 -11.78 24.32 -14.49
N SER A 173 -12.86 24.46 -13.72
CA SER A 173 -13.40 23.34 -12.96
C SER A 173 -13.99 22.27 -13.90
N ASP A 174 -14.06 21.03 -13.44
CA ASP A 174 -14.69 19.94 -14.20
C ASP A 174 -16.14 20.25 -14.60
N ALA A 175 -16.88 20.96 -13.74
CA ALA A 175 -18.24 21.41 -14.02
C ALA A 175 -18.27 22.45 -15.16
N GLU A 176 -17.35 23.40 -15.15
CA GLU A 176 -17.24 24.42 -16.22
C GLU A 176 -16.78 23.80 -17.54
N ILE A 177 -15.85 22.83 -17.50
CA ILE A 177 -15.44 22.07 -18.68
C ILE A 177 -16.64 21.31 -19.24
N THR A 178 -17.38 20.60 -18.38
CA THR A 178 -18.59 19.86 -18.77
C THR A 178 -19.60 20.81 -19.41
N GLU A 179 -19.98 21.91 -18.77
CA GLU A 179 -20.92 22.90 -19.30
C GLU A 179 -20.49 23.45 -20.67
N ARG A 180 -19.22 23.84 -20.83
CA ARG A 180 -18.72 24.37 -22.11
C ARG A 180 -18.70 23.32 -23.21
N THR A 181 -18.32 22.08 -22.89
CA THR A 181 -18.41 20.98 -23.86
C THR A 181 -19.86 20.63 -24.16
N GLU A 182 -20.78 20.71 -23.21
CA GLU A 182 -22.19 20.44 -23.45
C GLU A 182 -22.84 21.47 -24.37
N ALA A 183 -22.51 22.74 -24.18
CA ALA A 183 -23.00 23.85 -24.98
C ALA A 183 -22.35 23.96 -26.37
N HIS A 184 -21.22 23.28 -26.62
CA HIS A 184 -20.54 23.33 -27.92
C HIS A 184 -21.27 22.46 -28.96
N PRO A 185 -21.48 22.96 -30.20
CA PRO A 185 -22.27 22.26 -31.22
C PRO A 185 -21.58 21.02 -31.79
N TYR A 186 -20.24 20.96 -31.82
CA TYR A 186 -19.47 19.84 -32.38
C TYR A 186 -19.83 19.51 -33.85
N ASP A 187 -19.81 20.52 -34.70
CA ASP A 187 -20.16 20.43 -36.12
C ASP A 187 -19.27 19.44 -36.89
N GLU A 188 -17.96 19.38 -36.63
CA GLU A 188 -17.05 18.43 -37.31
C GLU A 188 -17.35 16.98 -36.91
N VAL A 189 -17.62 16.72 -35.62
CA VAL A 189 -18.02 15.40 -35.14
C VAL A 189 -19.37 14.99 -35.75
N HIS A 190 -20.38 15.85 -35.71
CA HIS A 190 -21.69 15.56 -36.30
C HIS A 190 -21.64 15.38 -37.82
N ALA A 191 -20.75 16.09 -38.53
CA ALA A 191 -20.56 15.91 -39.97
C ALA A 191 -20.01 14.52 -40.36
N LEU A 192 -19.36 13.82 -39.43
CA LEU A 192 -18.89 12.44 -39.63
C LEU A 192 -20.01 11.40 -39.47
N TYR A 193 -21.09 11.74 -38.76
CA TYR A 193 -22.20 10.83 -38.52
C TYR A 193 -22.96 10.50 -39.80
N ARG A 194 -23.13 9.20 -40.08
CA ARG A 194 -23.89 8.71 -41.24
C ARG A 194 -24.90 7.66 -40.81
N PRO A 195 -26.18 8.02 -40.70
CA PRO A 195 -27.24 7.05 -40.40
C PRO A 195 -27.28 5.94 -41.45
N ARG A 196 -27.58 4.72 -41.01
CA ARG A 196 -27.87 3.60 -41.90
C ARG A 196 -29.15 3.93 -42.67
N ILE A 197 -29.11 3.88 -44.01
CA ILE A 197 -30.31 4.02 -44.84
C ILE A 197 -31.18 2.78 -44.58
N ARG A 198 -32.13 2.89 -43.66
CA ARG A 198 -33.21 1.92 -43.51
C ARG A 198 -34.27 2.31 -44.53
N SER A 199 -34.43 1.46 -45.55
CA SER A 199 -35.55 1.55 -46.49
C SER A 199 -36.84 1.26 -45.74
N PHE A 200 -37.39 2.25 -45.05
CA PHE A 200 -38.72 2.15 -44.49
C PHE A 200 -39.68 2.63 -45.59
N GLU A 201 -40.38 1.70 -46.22
CA GLU A 201 -41.45 2.01 -47.17
C GLU A 201 -42.48 2.90 -46.46
N GLY A 202 -42.56 4.16 -46.90
CA GLY A 202 -43.51 5.13 -46.41
C GLY A 202 -44.93 4.69 -46.76
N VAL A 203 -45.72 4.42 -45.74
CA VAL A 203 -47.18 4.34 -45.87
C VAL A 203 -47.71 5.74 -45.56
N ASP A 204 -48.23 6.40 -46.58
CA ASP A 204 -48.83 7.73 -46.56
C ASP A 204 -49.85 7.89 -45.42
N ALA A 205 -49.46 8.61 -44.37
CA ALA A 205 -50.37 9.01 -43.31
C ALA A 205 -51.28 10.14 -43.83
N ALA A 206 -52.48 9.77 -44.26
CA ALA A 206 -53.52 10.68 -44.72
C ALA A 206 -53.89 11.71 -43.62
N ALA A 207 -53.82 13.00 -43.97
CA ALA A 207 -54.17 14.11 -43.09
C ALA A 207 -55.60 13.98 -42.51
N PRO A 208 -55.82 14.20 -41.20
CA PRO A 208 -57.12 14.03 -40.55
C PRO A 208 -58.16 15.06 -41.02
N ARG A 209 -59.35 14.60 -41.37
CA ARG A 209 -60.52 15.47 -41.63
C ARG A 209 -61.00 16.07 -40.30
N GLY A 210 -60.89 17.39 -40.14
CA GLY A 210 -61.36 18.13 -38.97
C GLY A 210 -62.89 18.02 -38.77
N PHE A 211 -63.31 17.95 -37.50
CA PHE A 211 -64.72 17.91 -37.12
C PHE A 211 -65.33 19.32 -37.09
N ARG A 212 -66.56 19.44 -37.57
CA ARG A 212 -67.37 20.65 -37.44
C ARG A 212 -68.13 20.57 -36.11
N ALA A 213 -68.00 21.61 -35.28
CA ALA A 213 -68.79 21.78 -34.05
C ALA A 213 -70.29 21.68 -34.40
N ASP A 214 -70.95 20.65 -33.89
CA ASP A 214 -72.40 20.48 -33.96
C ASP A 214 -73.01 20.95 -32.63
N ALA A 215 -74.27 21.38 -32.64
CA ALA A 215 -74.87 22.10 -31.51
C ALA A 215 -75.09 21.23 -30.24
N ASP A 216 -74.88 19.91 -30.32
CA ASP A 216 -74.91 18.99 -29.18
C ASP A 216 -73.50 18.46 -28.89
N GLU A 217 -72.70 19.21 -28.11
CA GLU A 217 -71.38 18.78 -27.63
C GLU A 217 -71.46 18.25 -26.19
N VAL A 218 -70.71 17.18 -25.90
CA VAL A 218 -70.67 16.55 -24.57
C VAL A 218 -69.22 16.39 -24.13
N TRP A 219 -68.94 16.71 -22.87
CA TRP A 219 -67.65 16.43 -22.24
C TRP A 219 -67.53 14.95 -21.89
N THR A 220 -66.41 14.33 -22.23
CA THR A 220 -66.18 12.91 -21.96
C THR A 220 -64.82 12.69 -21.34
N ARG A 221 -64.83 12.05 -20.17
CA ARG A 221 -63.62 11.69 -19.45
C ARG A 221 -62.96 10.47 -20.09
N SER A 222 -61.69 10.62 -20.43
CA SER A 222 -60.85 9.64 -21.11
C SER A 222 -59.51 9.48 -20.38
N ARG A 223 -58.81 8.40 -20.70
CA ARG A 223 -57.49 8.07 -20.17
C ARG A 223 -56.58 7.59 -21.29
N VAL A 224 -55.34 8.03 -21.28
CA VAL A 224 -54.26 7.54 -22.15
C VAL A 224 -53.10 7.09 -21.27
N GLU A 225 -52.43 6.02 -21.68
CA GLU A 225 -51.35 5.37 -20.93
C GLU A 225 -50.09 5.33 -21.80
N PHE A 226 -48.95 5.67 -21.21
CA PHE A 226 -47.64 5.66 -21.84
C PHE A 226 -46.75 4.71 -21.05
N GLU A 227 -46.20 3.72 -21.74
CA GLU A 227 -45.29 2.74 -21.16
C GLU A 227 -43.90 3.37 -20.94
N GLY A 228 -43.27 3.09 -19.79
CA GLY A 228 -41.92 3.56 -19.48
C GLY A 228 -41.62 3.65 -17.98
N GLU A 229 -40.59 2.94 -17.53
CA GLU A 229 -40.27 2.82 -16.11
C GLU A 229 -39.87 4.16 -15.47
N ASP A 230 -39.25 5.07 -16.23
CA ASP A 230 -38.70 6.33 -15.72
C ASP A 230 -39.66 7.53 -15.82
N TRP A 231 -40.92 7.30 -16.19
CA TRP A 231 -41.90 8.38 -16.26
C TRP A 231 -42.12 9.09 -14.93
N ASP A 232 -41.87 8.44 -13.78
CA ASP A 232 -41.94 9.07 -12.46
C ASP A 232 -40.92 10.20 -12.30
N TYR A 233 -39.71 9.99 -12.79
CA TYR A 233 -38.62 10.96 -12.82
C TYR A 233 -38.94 12.13 -13.74
N VAL A 234 -39.39 11.82 -14.97
CA VAL A 234 -39.78 12.85 -15.95
C VAL A 234 -40.97 13.67 -15.42
N LEU A 235 -41.97 13.01 -14.82
CA LEU A 235 -43.14 13.67 -14.24
C LEU A 235 -42.73 14.63 -13.12
N ALA A 236 -41.82 14.23 -12.24
CA ALA A 236 -41.36 15.10 -11.15
C ALA A 236 -40.66 16.38 -11.63
N MET A 237 -39.97 16.34 -12.77
CA MET A 237 -39.22 17.49 -13.29
C MET A 237 -39.99 18.33 -14.33
N ARG A 238 -40.82 17.68 -15.16
CA ARG A 238 -41.41 18.27 -16.37
C ARG A 238 -42.93 18.10 -16.44
N GLU A 239 -43.62 17.99 -15.30
CA GLU A 239 -45.09 17.84 -15.25
C GLU A 239 -45.81 18.86 -16.14
N ALA A 240 -45.45 20.14 -16.06
CA ALA A 240 -46.09 21.19 -16.86
C ALA A 240 -45.91 21.01 -18.37
N ASP A 241 -44.71 20.60 -18.81
CA ASP A 241 -44.41 20.38 -20.22
C ASP A 241 -45.13 19.12 -20.74
N LEU A 242 -45.22 18.07 -19.91
CA LEU A 242 -45.98 16.86 -20.21
C LEU A 242 -47.47 17.16 -20.40
N LEU A 243 -48.08 17.93 -19.49
CA LEU A 243 -49.48 18.32 -19.58
C LEU A 243 -49.75 19.14 -20.85
N ARG A 244 -48.87 20.11 -21.16
CA ARG A 244 -48.99 20.93 -22.38
C ARG A 244 -48.81 20.09 -23.65
N ALA A 245 -47.76 19.27 -23.72
CA ALA A 245 -47.49 18.41 -24.87
C ALA A 245 -48.65 17.43 -25.14
N PHE A 246 -49.20 16.84 -24.07
CA PHE A 246 -50.35 15.94 -24.16
C PHE A 246 -51.61 16.68 -24.64
N SER A 247 -51.92 17.83 -24.06
CA SER A 247 -53.09 18.64 -24.45
C SER A 247 -53.04 19.02 -25.93
N ASN A 248 -51.90 19.53 -26.39
CA ASN A 248 -51.71 20.00 -27.76
C ASN A 248 -51.80 18.85 -28.76
N ALA A 249 -51.13 17.72 -28.49
CA ALA A 249 -51.19 16.54 -29.35
C ALA A 249 -52.61 15.95 -29.40
N THR A 250 -53.35 15.99 -28.29
CA THR A 250 -54.75 15.55 -28.25
C THR A 250 -55.63 16.49 -29.09
N ALA A 251 -55.53 17.80 -28.89
CA ALA A 251 -56.31 18.78 -29.64
C ALA A 251 -56.06 18.66 -31.16
N GLU A 252 -54.78 18.52 -31.55
CA GLU A 252 -54.37 18.32 -32.94
C GLU A 252 -54.93 17.02 -33.54
N ALA A 253 -54.92 15.90 -32.80
CA ALA A 253 -55.45 14.63 -33.28
C ALA A 253 -56.96 14.65 -33.59
N PHE A 254 -57.71 15.53 -32.93
CA PHE A 254 -59.13 15.75 -33.18
C PHE A 254 -59.39 16.96 -34.10
N GLY A 255 -58.36 17.74 -34.45
CA GLY A 255 -58.48 18.96 -35.25
C GLY A 255 -59.32 20.04 -34.54
N VAL A 256 -59.23 20.09 -33.21
CA VAL A 256 -59.93 21.03 -32.35
C VAL A 256 -58.95 21.96 -31.65
N ASP A 257 -59.45 23.03 -31.06
CA ASP A 257 -58.65 23.94 -30.24
C ASP A 257 -58.30 23.29 -28.88
N GLU A 258 -57.18 23.70 -28.26
CA GLU A 258 -56.74 23.24 -26.93
C GLU A 258 -57.84 23.40 -25.86
N ASP A 259 -58.73 24.40 -25.99
CA ASP A 259 -59.88 24.61 -25.10
C ASP A 259 -60.89 23.44 -25.07
N HIS A 260 -60.80 22.49 -26.01
CA HIS A 260 -61.62 21.28 -26.03
C HIS A 260 -61.05 20.17 -25.14
N VAL A 261 -59.85 20.35 -24.61
CA VAL A 261 -59.17 19.42 -23.71
C VAL A 261 -59.00 20.11 -22.36
N ARG A 262 -59.61 19.55 -21.30
CA ARG A 262 -59.53 20.14 -19.95
C ARG A 262 -59.32 19.07 -18.88
N ASP A 263 -59.12 19.53 -17.65
CA ASP A 263 -58.91 18.69 -16.46
C ASP A 263 -57.82 17.62 -16.66
N VAL A 264 -56.80 17.99 -17.43
CA VAL A 264 -55.66 17.12 -17.73
C VAL A 264 -54.84 16.94 -16.46
N SER A 265 -54.69 15.70 -16.05
CA SER A 265 -53.90 15.30 -14.90
C SER A 265 -53.02 14.11 -15.27
N ALA A 266 -51.75 14.19 -14.89
CA ALA A 266 -50.75 13.17 -15.13
C ALA A 266 -50.45 12.44 -13.82
N ARG A 267 -50.31 11.11 -13.85
CA ARG A 267 -49.88 10.33 -12.70
C ARG A 267 -49.07 9.12 -13.14
N TYR A 268 -48.12 8.73 -12.29
CA TYR A 268 -47.39 7.49 -12.46
C TYR A 268 -48.08 6.37 -11.69
N VAL A 269 -48.46 5.29 -12.37
CA VAL A 269 -49.13 4.13 -11.77
C VAL A 269 -48.58 2.87 -12.39
N ALA A 270 -48.14 1.93 -11.54
CA ALA A 270 -47.72 0.58 -11.94
C ALA A 270 -46.68 0.54 -13.08
N GLY A 271 -45.71 1.47 -13.09
CA GLY A 271 -44.65 1.49 -14.10
C GLY A 271 -44.94 2.34 -15.34
N ASN A 272 -46.13 2.96 -15.42
CA ASN A 272 -46.57 3.70 -16.60
C ASN A 272 -47.05 5.11 -16.23
N LEU A 273 -46.98 6.02 -17.20
CA LEU A 273 -47.60 7.35 -17.09
C LEU A 273 -49.03 7.30 -17.60
N HIS A 274 -49.97 7.76 -16.80
CA HIS A 274 -51.38 7.87 -17.17
C HIS A 274 -51.79 9.33 -17.19
N PHE A 275 -52.41 9.75 -18.29
CA PHE A 275 -53.15 11.01 -18.37
C PHE A 275 -54.63 10.74 -18.24
N ASP A 276 -55.29 11.38 -17.27
CA ASP A 276 -56.75 11.51 -17.22
C ASP A 276 -57.13 12.92 -17.62
N PHE A 277 -58.16 13.06 -18.47
CA PHE A 277 -58.60 14.34 -18.99
C PHE A 277 -60.07 14.27 -19.44
N GLU A 278 -60.66 15.42 -19.72
CA GLU A 278 -61.96 15.55 -20.37
C GLU A 278 -61.81 16.16 -21.77
N LEU A 279 -62.40 15.47 -22.76
CA LEU A 279 -62.45 15.92 -24.15
C LEU A 279 -63.87 16.37 -24.50
N ARG A 280 -64.01 17.53 -25.13
CA ARG A 280 -65.26 18.01 -25.72
C ARG A 280 -65.44 17.38 -27.11
N ARG A 281 -66.50 16.59 -27.26
CA ARG A 281 -66.81 15.86 -28.51
C ARG A 281 -68.26 16.07 -28.94
N PRO A 282 -68.58 15.97 -30.25
CA PRO A 282 -69.97 15.88 -30.71
C PRO A 282 -70.68 14.68 -30.08
N ALA A 283 -71.94 14.85 -29.67
CA ALA A 283 -72.78 13.79 -29.08
C ALA A 283 -72.96 12.58 -30.01
N ALA A 284 -72.81 12.78 -31.33
CA ALA A 284 -72.88 11.73 -32.34
C ALA A 284 -71.72 10.72 -32.27
N LEU A 285 -70.56 11.12 -31.75
CA LEU A 285 -69.45 10.18 -31.55
C LEU A 285 -69.80 9.26 -30.37
N THR A 286 -69.21 8.07 -30.34
CA THR A 286 -69.21 7.21 -29.15
C THR A 286 -67.89 7.34 -28.41
N LYS A 287 -67.85 6.92 -27.13
CA LYS A 287 -66.58 6.89 -26.37
C LYS A 287 -65.56 5.93 -27.02
N ALA A 288 -66.02 4.92 -27.74
CA ALA A 288 -65.17 4.00 -28.48
C ALA A 288 -64.46 4.70 -29.65
N ASP A 289 -65.15 5.57 -30.40
CA ASP A 289 -64.55 6.32 -31.51
C ASP A 289 -63.46 7.28 -31.02
N VAL A 290 -63.69 7.92 -29.87
CA VAL A 290 -62.69 8.76 -29.20
C VAL A 290 -61.48 7.93 -28.81
N ASN A 291 -61.67 6.79 -28.14
CA ASN A 291 -60.57 5.93 -27.71
C ASN A 291 -59.78 5.36 -28.91
N ALA A 292 -60.44 5.05 -30.03
CA ALA A 292 -59.77 4.61 -31.25
C ALA A 292 -58.87 5.72 -31.81
N ARG A 293 -59.37 6.95 -31.89
CA ARG A 293 -58.56 8.09 -32.35
C ARG A 293 -57.42 8.45 -31.40
N LEU A 294 -57.64 8.34 -30.09
CA LEU A 294 -56.58 8.54 -29.09
C LEU A 294 -55.45 7.52 -29.24
N LYS A 295 -55.76 6.26 -29.59
CA LYS A 295 -54.76 5.21 -29.86
C LYS A 295 -53.99 5.44 -31.16
N GLU A 296 -54.59 6.12 -32.14
CA GLU A 296 -53.95 6.48 -33.41
C GLU A 296 -53.02 7.70 -33.27
N CYS A 297 -53.18 8.51 -32.22
CA CYS A 297 -52.32 9.65 -31.97
C CYS A 297 -50.93 9.18 -31.51
N ALA A 298 -49.89 9.64 -32.20
CA ALA A 298 -48.51 9.24 -31.90
C ALA A 298 -47.95 9.89 -30.62
N TYR A 299 -48.52 11.03 -30.18
CA TYR A 299 -48.02 11.82 -29.05
C TYR A 299 -46.50 12.07 -29.07
N ALA A 300 -45.94 12.36 -30.25
CA ALA A 300 -44.50 12.51 -30.45
C ALA A 300 -43.86 13.53 -29.49
N ALA A 301 -44.55 14.64 -29.18
CA ALA A 301 -44.08 15.65 -28.24
C ALA A 301 -44.03 15.14 -26.78
N VAL A 302 -44.91 14.22 -26.38
CA VAL A 302 -44.87 13.60 -25.05
C VAL A 302 -43.69 12.63 -24.99
N TRP A 303 -43.53 11.76 -25.98
CA TRP A 303 -42.39 10.84 -26.06
C TRP A 303 -41.04 11.55 -26.16
N ALA A 304 -40.98 12.72 -26.80
CA ALA A 304 -39.76 13.54 -26.86
C ALA A 304 -39.33 14.08 -25.48
N LEU A 305 -40.23 14.12 -24.50
CA LEU A 305 -39.91 14.50 -23.11
C LEU A 305 -39.43 13.31 -22.27
N TYR A 306 -39.55 12.07 -22.77
CA TYR A 306 -39.08 10.89 -22.04
C TYR A 306 -37.55 10.92 -21.94
N GLU A 307 -37.04 10.99 -20.71
CA GLU A 307 -35.62 10.92 -20.41
C GLU A 307 -35.38 9.72 -19.49
N PRO A 308 -34.50 8.77 -19.88
CA PRO A 308 -34.07 7.72 -18.99
C PRO A 308 -33.46 8.35 -17.73
N ARG A 309 -33.74 7.74 -16.57
CA ARG A 309 -33.15 8.20 -15.33
C ARG A 309 -31.62 8.16 -15.45
N PRO A 310 -30.90 9.26 -15.18
CA PRO A 310 -29.44 9.22 -15.12
C PRO A 310 -29.04 8.10 -14.16
N LEU A 311 -28.18 7.20 -14.60
CA LEU A 311 -27.57 6.20 -13.74
C LEU A 311 -26.83 6.97 -12.65
N GLU A 312 -27.43 7.13 -11.45
CA GLU A 312 -26.67 7.55 -10.28
C GLU A 312 -25.47 6.63 -10.24
N GLU A 313 -24.26 7.20 -10.37
CA GLU A 313 -22.99 6.49 -10.33
C GLU A 313 -23.12 5.36 -9.31
N GLU A 314 -23.16 4.11 -9.80
CA GLU A 314 -23.52 2.94 -9.00
C GLU A 314 -22.80 3.06 -7.67
N LYS A 315 -23.52 3.30 -6.56
CA LYS A 315 -22.90 3.72 -5.30
C LYS A 315 -21.71 2.83 -4.99
N LYS A 316 -20.51 3.30 -5.28
CA LYS A 316 -19.30 2.52 -5.10
C LYS A 316 -18.97 2.58 -3.62
N VAL A 317 -18.89 1.41 -2.98
CA VAL A 317 -18.48 1.27 -1.59
C VAL A 317 -17.00 0.89 -1.55
N VAL A 318 -16.32 1.29 -0.48
CA VAL A 318 -14.93 0.92 -0.22
C VAL A 318 -14.92 -0.05 0.94
N THR A 319 -14.33 -1.22 0.71
CA THR A 319 -14.26 -2.34 1.66
C THR A 319 -12.83 -2.87 1.69
N THR A 320 -12.43 -3.48 2.81
CA THR A 320 -11.11 -4.09 2.99
C THR A 320 -11.27 -5.56 3.30
N HIS A 321 -10.59 -6.42 2.55
CA HIS A 321 -10.67 -7.87 2.66
C HIS A 321 -9.30 -8.47 3.00
N GLU A 322 -9.30 -9.52 3.82
CA GLU A 322 -8.10 -10.25 4.26
C GLU A 322 -7.93 -11.54 3.45
N LEU A 323 -6.71 -11.77 2.96
CA LEU A 323 -6.32 -12.95 2.19
C LEU A 323 -5.13 -13.62 2.89
N GLY A 324 -5.21 -14.93 3.08
CA GLY A 324 -4.15 -15.73 3.66
C GLY A 324 -3.56 -16.69 2.63
N PHE A 325 -2.24 -16.73 2.51
CA PHE A 325 -1.50 -17.66 1.65
C PHE A 325 -0.53 -18.48 2.49
N GLU A 326 -0.60 -19.80 2.39
CA GLU A 326 0.27 -20.69 3.16
C GLU A 326 1.70 -20.74 2.58
N GLY A 327 2.72 -20.68 3.42
CA GLY A 327 4.12 -20.72 2.98
C GLY A 327 5.07 -20.21 4.04
N GLU A 328 6.13 -20.95 4.33
CA GLU A 328 7.04 -20.62 5.44
C GLU A 328 8.04 -19.51 5.06
N ASP A 329 8.34 -19.35 3.77
CA ASP A 329 9.39 -18.44 3.27
C ASP A 329 8.85 -17.14 2.66
N TRP A 330 7.62 -16.74 2.98
CA TRP A 330 7.07 -15.49 2.46
C TRP A 330 7.84 -14.26 2.94
N ASP A 331 8.47 -14.32 4.11
CA ASP A 331 9.36 -13.26 4.60
C ASP A 331 10.53 -13.01 3.63
N TYR A 332 11.18 -14.08 3.18
CA TYR A 332 12.26 -14.06 2.19
C TYR A 332 11.81 -13.49 0.84
N VAL A 333 10.61 -13.87 0.40
CA VAL A 333 10.02 -13.32 -0.84
C VAL A 333 9.74 -11.83 -0.70
N LEU A 334 9.17 -11.39 0.43
CA LEU A 334 8.86 -9.98 0.67
C LEU A 334 10.11 -9.12 0.77
N GLU A 335 11.20 -9.59 1.39
CA GLU A 335 12.46 -8.83 1.45
C GLU A 335 12.98 -8.45 0.07
N ARG A 336 12.75 -9.30 -0.93
CA ARG A 336 13.28 -9.12 -2.30
C ARG A 336 12.28 -8.52 -3.28
N ARG A 337 11.02 -8.91 -3.18
CA ARG A 337 9.98 -8.66 -4.21
C ARG A 337 8.69 -8.10 -3.63
N ARG A 338 8.73 -7.37 -2.50
CA ARG A 338 7.53 -6.78 -1.86
C ARG A 338 6.62 -6.04 -2.83
N THR A 339 7.20 -5.23 -3.71
CA THR A 339 6.46 -4.40 -4.67
C THR A 339 5.77 -5.25 -5.74
N GLU A 340 6.46 -6.25 -6.28
CA GLU A 340 5.90 -7.20 -7.26
C GLU A 340 4.77 -8.02 -6.62
N VAL A 341 4.94 -8.49 -5.39
CA VAL A 341 3.89 -9.21 -4.63
C VAL A 341 2.63 -8.34 -4.47
N LYS A 342 2.80 -7.08 -4.05
CA LYS A 342 1.67 -6.14 -3.91
C LYS A 342 0.96 -5.88 -5.23
N ASP A 343 1.70 -5.66 -6.30
CA ASP A 343 1.11 -5.35 -7.61
C ASP A 343 0.39 -6.56 -8.21
N VAL A 344 0.98 -7.76 -8.11
CA VAL A 344 0.34 -9.01 -8.54
C VAL A 344 -0.94 -9.26 -7.75
N LEU A 345 -0.93 -9.10 -6.43
CA LEU A 345 -2.13 -9.18 -5.60
C LEU A 345 -3.21 -8.21 -6.09
N ALA A 346 -2.85 -6.94 -6.33
CA ALA A 346 -3.80 -5.94 -6.81
C ALA A 346 -4.40 -6.33 -8.18
N VAL A 347 -3.57 -6.75 -9.13
CA VAL A 347 -4.02 -7.14 -10.47
C VAL A 347 -4.90 -8.40 -10.42
N GLU A 348 -4.54 -9.40 -9.61
CA GLU A 348 -5.32 -10.64 -9.47
C GLU A 348 -6.64 -10.39 -8.74
N THR A 349 -6.66 -9.57 -7.67
CA THR A 349 -7.89 -9.16 -6.98
C THR A 349 -8.81 -8.36 -7.92
N ALA A 350 -8.29 -7.37 -8.64
CA ALA A 350 -9.08 -6.60 -9.61
C ALA A 350 -9.70 -7.52 -10.66
N ARG A 351 -8.90 -8.43 -11.23
CA ARG A 351 -9.36 -9.41 -12.21
C ARG A 351 -10.42 -10.35 -11.64
N ALA A 352 -10.26 -10.82 -10.40
CA ALA A 352 -11.21 -11.73 -9.76
C ALA A 352 -12.59 -11.08 -9.57
N LEU A 353 -12.62 -9.78 -9.25
CA LEU A 353 -13.86 -9.03 -9.06
C LEU A 353 -14.42 -8.41 -10.34
N GLY A 354 -13.72 -8.54 -11.48
CA GLY A 354 -14.10 -7.89 -12.74
C GLY A 354 -13.96 -6.37 -12.70
N LEU A 355 -13.06 -5.86 -11.86
CA LEU A 355 -12.79 -4.44 -11.66
C LEU A 355 -11.48 -4.02 -12.35
N GLY A 356 -11.30 -2.71 -12.51
CA GLY A 356 -10.03 -2.14 -12.96
C GLY A 356 -8.97 -2.14 -11.85
N ARG A 357 -7.70 -2.04 -12.23
CA ARG A 357 -6.57 -2.00 -11.27
C ARG A 357 -6.64 -0.77 -10.35
N GLU A 358 -7.21 0.32 -10.86
CA GLU A 358 -7.48 1.58 -10.18
C GLU A 358 -8.57 1.50 -9.11
N ASP A 359 -9.43 0.46 -9.16
CA ASP A 359 -10.42 0.22 -8.11
C ASP A 359 -9.82 -0.52 -6.90
N VAL A 360 -8.60 -1.07 -7.02
CA VAL A 360 -7.83 -1.55 -5.87
C VAL A 360 -7.00 -0.40 -5.31
N LEU A 361 -7.46 0.16 -4.19
CA LEU A 361 -6.92 1.38 -3.59
C LEU A 361 -5.63 1.12 -2.82
N GLU A 362 -5.58 0.02 -2.06
CA GLU A 362 -4.44 -0.29 -1.20
C GLU A 362 -4.25 -1.81 -1.09
N VAL A 363 -2.98 -2.24 -1.10
CA VAL A 363 -2.58 -3.62 -0.79
C VAL A 363 -1.49 -3.57 0.26
N GLU A 364 -1.81 -4.05 1.45
CA GLU A 364 -0.87 -4.25 2.54
C GLU A 364 -0.54 -5.73 2.69
N VAL A 365 0.72 -6.02 2.96
CA VAL A 365 1.21 -7.40 3.08
C VAL A 365 2.11 -7.55 4.29
N ASP A 366 1.88 -8.60 5.07
CA ASP A 366 2.68 -9.01 6.22
C ASP A 366 2.98 -10.50 6.14
N ALA A 367 4.26 -10.87 6.23
CA ALA A 367 4.67 -12.25 6.42
C ALA A 367 4.44 -12.68 7.87
N VAL A 368 3.85 -13.85 8.06
CA VAL A 368 3.68 -14.55 9.33
C VAL A 368 4.45 -15.86 9.27
N PRO A 369 4.80 -16.51 10.40
CA PRO A 369 5.74 -17.64 10.43
C PRO A 369 5.43 -18.84 9.50
N ARG A 370 4.20 -18.92 8.97
CA ARG A 370 3.76 -20.01 8.07
C ARG A 370 2.92 -19.51 6.89
N GLY A 371 2.97 -18.21 6.60
CA GLY A 371 2.17 -17.66 5.52
C GLY A 371 2.39 -16.19 5.23
N LEU A 372 1.64 -15.72 4.25
CA LEU A 372 1.47 -14.31 3.92
C LEU A 372 0.03 -13.91 4.24
N ILE A 373 -0.14 -12.82 4.96
CA ILE A 373 -1.44 -12.17 5.14
C ILE A 373 -1.44 -10.89 4.32
N ALA A 374 -2.40 -10.77 3.41
CA ALA A 374 -2.61 -9.58 2.61
C ALA A 374 -3.95 -8.93 2.97
N PHE A 375 -3.95 -7.60 3.09
CA PHE A 375 -5.16 -6.79 3.25
C PHE A 375 -5.34 -5.95 2.00
N VAL A 376 -6.46 -6.16 1.30
CA VAL A 376 -6.75 -5.52 0.03
C VAL A 376 -7.97 -4.63 0.19
N THR A 377 -7.78 -3.33 -0.05
CA THR A 377 -8.86 -2.34 -0.02
C THR A 377 -9.34 -2.09 -1.45
N VAL A 378 -10.61 -2.39 -1.70
CA VAL A 378 -11.24 -2.31 -3.02
C VAL A 378 -12.43 -1.37 -3.01
N ARG A 379 -12.62 -0.68 -4.13
CA ARG A 379 -13.78 0.14 -4.43
C ARG A 379 -14.65 -0.60 -5.44
N HIS A 380 -15.82 -1.05 -5.03
CA HIS A 380 -16.70 -1.88 -5.87
C HIS A 380 -18.17 -1.42 -5.80
N PRO A 381 -19.02 -1.82 -6.76
CA PRO A 381 -20.46 -1.49 -6.72
C PRO A 381 -21.11 -2.01 -5.43
N SER A 382 -22.01 -1.22 -4.83
CA SER A 382 -22.77 -1.62 -3.63
C SER A 382 -23.69 -2.82 -3.84
N LEU A 383 -23.93 -3.22 -5.09
CA LEU A 383 -24.69 -4.42 -5.43
C LEU A 383 -23.97 -5.71 -4.99
N LEU A 384 -22.63 -5.68 -4.92
CA LEU A 384 -21.83 -6.78 -4.39
C LEU A 384 -21.80 -6.66 -2.87
N SER A 385 -22.38 -7.64 -2.17
CA SER A 385 -22.22 -7.73 -0.72
C SER A 385 -20.80 -8.15 -0.35
N ASP A 386 -20.32 -7.71 0.83
CA ASP A 386 -18.98 -8.07 1.34
C ASP A 386 -18.73 -9.58 1.30
N ARG A 387 -19.75 -10.39 1.60
CA ARG A 387 -19.67 -11.86 1.53
C ARG A 387 -19.44 -12.38 0.11
N GLN A 388 -20.10 -11.80 -0.88
CA GLN A 388 -19.91 -12.20 -2.28
C GLN A 388 -18.50 -11.82 -2.76
N VAL A 389 -17.99 -10.66 -2.31
CA VAL A 389 -16.61 -10.24 -2.58
C VAL A 389 -15.64 -11.24 -1.96
N GLU A 390 -15.78 -11.56 -0.68
CA GLU A 390 -14.95 -12.56 0.02
C GLU A 390 -15.00 -13.93 -0.65
N GLU A 391 -16.19 -14.44 -1.00
CA GLU A 391 -16.33 -15.72 -1.71
C GLU A 391 -15.66 -15.70 -3.09
N THR A 392 -15.72 -14.58 -3.81
CA THR A 392 -15.08 -14.44 -5.12
C THR A 392 -13.57 -14.40 -4.99
N LEU A 393 -13.05 -13.66 -4.00
CA LEU A 393 -11.63 -13.62 -3.71
C LEU A 393 -11.09 -14.96 -3.22
N ALA A 394 -11.85 -15.70 -2.40
CA ALA A 394 -11.48 -17.03 -1.92
C ALA A 394 -11.47 -18.10 -3.02
N ARG A 395 -12.28 -17.93 -4.08
CA ARG A 395 -12.27 -18.80 -5.27
C ARG A 395 -11.12 -18.51 -6.23
N CYS A 396 -10.46 -17.36 -6.10
CA CYS A 396 -9.31 -17.04 -6.95
C CYS A 396 -8.09 -17.87 -6.54
N GLU A 397 -7.40 -18.46 -7.52
CA GLU A 397 -6.24 -19.34 -7.28
C GLU A 397 -4.92 -18.56 -7.07
N TYR A 398 -4.87 -17.28 -7.43
CA TYR A 398 -3.69 -16.40 -7.33
C TYR A 398 -2.40 -16.99 -7.95
N LYS A 399 -2.49 -17.52 -9.18
CA LYS A 399 -1.38 -18.24 -9.84
C LYS A 399 -0.14 -17.39 -10.01
N ASN A 400 -0.32 -16.11 -10.31
CA ASN A 400 0.82 -15.22 -10.54
C ASN A 400 1.52 -14.89 -9.22
N LEU A 401 0.76 -14.78 -8.12
CA LEU A 401 1.35 -14.62 -6.79
C LEU A 401 2.17 -15.84 -6.41
N TRP A 402 1.62 -17.05 -6.60
CA TRP A 402 2.35 -18.30 -6.31
C TRP A 402 3.58 -18.48 -7.20
N ALA A 403 3.59 -17.93 -8.42
CA ALA A 403 4.78 -17.93 -9.28
C ALA A 403 5.93 -17.06 -8.72
N LEU A 404 5.64 -16.10 -7.84
CA LEU A 404 6.65 -15.32 -7.12
C LEU A 404 7.17 -16.04 -5.86
N TYR A 405 6.50 -17.08 -5.40
CA TYR A 405 6.92 -17.81 -4.20
C TYR A 405 8.24 -18.53 -4.45
N GLU A 406 9.24 -18.22 -3.63
CA GLU A 406 10.58 -18.82 -3.68
C GLU A 406 10.93 -19.31 -2.28
N THR A 407 11.27 -20.59 -2.16
CA THR A 407 11.76 -21.15 -0.91
C THR A 407 13.15 -20.62 -0.61
N ARG A 408 13.42 -20.32 0.67
CA ARG A 408 14.75 -19.89 1.09
C ARG A 408 15.77 -20.96 0.70
N PRO A 409 16.88 -20.61 0.03
CA PRO A 409 17.95 -21.57 -0.22
C PRO A 409 18.36 -22.22 1.10
N LEU A 410 18.59 -23.53 1.10
CA LEU A 410 19.06 -24.25 2.29
C LEU A 410 20.39 -23.64 2.74
N GLU A 411 20.41 -22.96 3.88
CA GLU A 411 21.62 -22.49 4.53
C GLU A 411 21.75 -23.20 5.88
N SER A 412 22.97 -23.57 6.27
CA SER A 412 23.22 -23.97 7.67
C SER A 412 22.90 -22.80 8.60
N SER A 413 22.69 -23.07 9.89
CA SER A 413 22.78 -22.01 10.88
C SER A 413 24.19 -21.39 10.91
N VAL A 414 24.33 -20.32 11.69
CA VAL A 414 25.64 -19.71 11.95
C VAL A 414 26.44 -20.66 12.84
N LEU A 415 27.41 -21.32 12.23
CA LEU A 415 28.31 -22.27 12.88
C LEU A 415 29.60 -21.57 13.30
N MET A 416 30.24 -22.13 14.31
CA MET A 416 31.47 -21.59 14.88
C MET A 416 32.52 -22.68 15.00
N ARG A 417 33.72 -22.41 14.49
CA ARG A 417 34.88 -23.30 14.66
C ARG A 417 35.96 -22.58 15.45
N ARG A 418 36.30 -23.14 16.61
CA ARG A 418 37.36 -22.65 17.48
C ARG A 418 38.67 -23.38 17.19
N PHE A 419 39.74 -22.61 17.06
CA PHE A 419 41.12 -23.08 16.98
C PHE A 419 41.88 -22.55 18.20
N GLU A 420 42.42 -23.47 18.99
CA GLU A 420 43.20 -23.12 20.17
C GLU A 420 44.52 -22.42 19.79
N GLY A 421 44.96 -21.50 20.65
CA GLY A 421 46.18 -20.70 20.48
C GLY A 421 45.96 -19.26 20.94
N ASP A 422 46.94 -18.66 21.60
CA ASP A 422 46.84 -17.29 22.14
C ASP A 422 47.22 -16.21 21.11
N ASP A 423 48.01 -16.59 20.09
CA ASP A 423 48.71 -15.66 19.21
C ASP A 423 48.09 -15.59 17.80
N TRP A 424 46.79 -15.90 17.70
CA TRP A 424 46.05 -15.78 16.44
C TRP A 424 45.86 -14.33 15.99
N ASP A 425 45.97 -13.37 16.90
CA ASP A 425 46.02 -11.94 16.60
C ASP A 425 47.10 -11.62 15.56
N LEU A 426 48.29 -12.21 15.71
CA LEU A 426 49.37 -12.04 14.75
C LEU A 426 49.03 -12.53 13.34
N VAL A 427 48.20 -13.58 13.24
CA VAL A 427 47.80 -14.16 11.96
C VAL A 427 46.69 -13.33 11.34
N VAL A 428 45.69 -12.92 12.11
CA VAL A 428 44.59 -12.08 11.65
C VAL A 428 45.13 -10.73 11.18
N ASP A 429 45.98 -10.06 11.96
CA ASP A 429 46.50 -8.73 11.61
C ASP A 429 47.36 -8.74 10.33
N ASN A 430 48.16 -9.80 10.11
CA ASN A 430 49.12 -9.84 8.99
C ASN A 430 48.64 -10.66 7.78
N ASN A 431 47.76 -11.64 7.99
CA ASN A 431 47.40 -12.66 6.98
C ASN A 431 45.90 -13.04 6.99
N ARG A 432 44.99 -12.19 7.48
CA ARG A 432 43.53 -12.47 7.52
C ARG A 432 42.99 -13.11 6.25
N ARG A 433 43.23 -12.53 5.06
CA ARG A 433 42.71 -13.10 3.80
C ARG A 433 43.21 -14.52 3.54
N LYS A 434 44.49 -14.81 3.80
CA LYS A 434 45.04 -16.16 3.62
C LYS A 434 44.43 -17.14 4.62
N LEU A 435 44.17 -16.70 5.84
CA LEU A 435 43.49 -17.47 6.87
C LEU A 435 42.05 -17.79 6.48
N GLU A 436 41.29 -16.77 6.05
CA GLU A 436 39.91 -16.91 5.56
C GLU A 436 39.86 -17.83 4.34
N ASP A 437 40.75 -17.65 3.37
CA ASP A 437 40.84 -18.49 2.18
C ASP A 437 41.22 -19.95 2.50
N ALA A 438 42.17 -20.17 3.43
CA ALA A 438 42.56 -21.50 3.89
C ALA A 438 41.40 -22.19 4.61
N PHE A 439 40.76 -21.50 5.56
CA PHE A 439 39.60 -22.00 6.26
C PHE A 439 38.47 -22.37 5.29
N SER A 440 38.09 -21.48 4.37
CA SER A 440 37.02 -21.77 3.40
C SER A 440 37.34 -22.98 2.52
N ARG A 441 38.60 -23.16 2.09
CA ARG A 441 39.01 -24.36 1.33
C ARG A 441 38.93 -25.64 2.15
N GLU A 442 39.44 -25.61 3.38
CA GLU A 442 39.50 -26.79 4.25
C GLU A 442 38.11 -27.17 4.78
N THR A 443 37.27 -26.20 5.17
CA THR A 443 35.86 -26.44 5.53
C THR A 443 35.09 -27.00 4.35
N ALA A 444 35.30 -26.47 3.14
CA ALA A 444 34.68 -27.01 1.94
C ALA A 444 35.12 -28.45 1.63
N ALA A 445 36.41 -28.76 1.83
CA ALA A 445 36.93 -30.11 1.72
C ALA A 445 36.36 -31.07 2.78
N ALA A 446 36.20 -30.62 4.02
CA ALA A 446 35.61 -31.40 5.11
C ALA A 446 34.14 -31.78 4.82
N LEU A 447 33.41 -30.86 4.19
CA LEU A 447 31.99 -31.00 3.89
C LEU A 447 31.70 -31.59 2.51
N GLY A 448 32.69 -31.61 1.61
CA GLY A 448 32.51 -32.04 0.22
C GLY A 448 31.70 -31.04 -0.63
N VAL A 449 31.79 -29.76 -0.31
CA VAL A 449 31.10 -28.65 -1.00
C VAL A 449 32.10 -27.74 -1.71
N SER A 450 31.62 -26.78 -2.51
CA SER A 450 32.50 -25.75 -3.09
C SER A 450 32.97 -24.75 -2.02
N PRO A 451 34.22 -24.25 -2.05
CA PRO A 451 34.66 -23.15 -1.19
C PRO A 451 33.76 -21.90 -1.26
N SER A 452 33.13 -21.66 -2.41
CA SER A 452 32.16 -20.56 -2.58
C SER A 452 30.86 -20.75 -1.80
N GLN A 453 30.57 -21.97 -1.34
CA GLN A 453 29.41 -22.26 -0.49
C GLN A 453 29.71 -21.97 0.99
N VAL A 454 30.97 -21.84 1.39
CA VAL A 454 31.37 -21.51 2.76
C VAL A 454 31.46 -19.99 2.88
N VAL A 455 30.49 -19.39 3.57
CA VAL A 455 30.42 -17.94 3.79
C VAL A 455 30.94 -17.62 5.19
N LEU A 456 32.07 -16.92 5.24
CA LEU A 456 32.63 -16.38 6.46
C LEU A 456 31.89 -15.11 6.88
N LEU A 457 31.39 -15.09 8.11
CA LEU A 457 30.63 -13.98 8.67
C LEU A 457 31.51 -13.12 9.56
N ASP A 458 32.37 -13.74 10.38
CA ASP A 458 33.27 -13.04 11.30
C ASP A 458 34.46 -13.92 11.71
N CYS A 459 35.51 -13.30 12.23
CA CYS A 459 36.61 -13.97 12.92
C CYS A 459 36.95 -13.24 14.23
N LYS A 460 36.91 -13.96 15.36
CA LYS A 460 37.29 -13.42 16.67
C LYS A 460 38.66 -13.92 17.11
N VAL A 461 39.32 -13.08 17.91
CA VAL A 461 40.71 -13.22 18.34
C VAL A 461 40.77 -13.42 19.86
N GLY A 462 41.83 -14.09 20.34
CA GLY A 462 41.94 -14.66 21.68
C GLY A 462 42.36 -16.11 21.48
N SER A 463 41.38 -17.01 21.40
CA SER A 463 41.44 -18.18 20.52
C SER A 463 40.83 -17.80 19.17
N LEU A 464 41.29 -18.39 18.06
CA LEU A 464 40.70 -18.05 16.77
C LEU A 464 39.33 -18.71 16.66
N LEU A 465 38.29 -17.89 16.59
CA LEU A 465 36.92 -18.35 16.36
C LEU A 465 36.46 -17.90 14.97
N MET A 466 36.32 -18.86 14.06
CA MET A 466 35.79 -18.63 12.73
C MET A 466 34.27 -18.80 12.78
N VAL A 467 33.52 -17.75 12.43
CA VAL A 467 32.05 -17.75 12.38
C VAL A 467 31.62 -17.82 10.92
N PHE A 468 30.84 -18.83 10.55
CA PHE A 468 30.55 -19.12 9.16
C PHE A 468 29.17 -19.76 8.97
N LYS A 469 28.69 -19.77 7.73
CA LYS A 469 27.52 -20.55 7.30
C LYS A 469 27.82 -21.24 5.98
N VAL A 470 27.07 -22.30 5.67
CA VAL A 470 27.23 -23.08 4.45
C VAL A 470 25.96 -23.00 3.62
N LEU A 471 26.09 -22.50 2.39
CA LEU A 471 24.99 -22.33 1.44
C LEU A 471 24.77 -23.60 0.61
N GLY A 472 23.51 -23.96 0.38
CA GLY A 472 23.10 -25.09 -0.45
C GLY A 472 23.54 -26.44 0.09
N CYS A 473 23.70 -26.56 1.41
CA CYS A 473 24.14 -27.79 2.06
C CYS A 473 22.96 -28.54 2.68
N ALA A 474 22.78 -29.79 2.30
CA ALA A 474 21.69 -30.65 2.80
C ALA A 474 22.03 -31.35 4.13
N MET A 475 23.27 -31.25 4.60
CA MET A 475 23.68 -31.81 5.90
C MET A 475 23.07 -31.01 7.05
N SER A 476 22.75 -31.70 8.14
CA SER A 476 22.31 -31.02 9.37
C SER A 476 23.44 -30.21 10.00
N ASP A 477 23.10 -29.16 10.74
CA ASP A 477 24.10 -28.35 11.47
C ASP A 477 24.98 -29.20 12.41
N ALA A 478 24.40 -30.23 13.03
CA ALA A 478 25.14 -31.18 13.86
C ALA A 478 26.17 -31.98 13.05
N GLU A 479 25.79 -32.45 11.86
CA GLU A 479 26.70 -33.18 10.95
C GLU A 479 27.79 -32.25 10.39
N ILE A 480 27.44 -31.00 10.04
CA ILE A 480 28.43 -29.99 9.62
C ILE A 480 29.41 -29.72 10.76
N THR A 481 28.92 -29.56 11.98
CA THR A 481 29.74 -29.36 13.18
C THR A 481 30.65 -30.56 13.39
N GLU A 482 30.14 -31.79 13.39
CA GLU A 482 30.94 -33.01 13.57
C GLU A 482 32.05 -33.15 12.51
N ARG A 483 31.72 -32.95 11.22
CA ARG A 483 32.70 -33.06 10.13
C ARG A 483 33.75 -31.98 10.19
N THR A 484 33.37 -30.75 10.52
CA THR A 484 34.33 -29.65 10.70
C THR A 484 35.14 -29.84 11.98
N GLU A 485 34.60 -30.42 13.04
CA GLU A 485 35.35 -30.72 14.25
C GLU A 485 36.40 -31.81 14.04
N ALA A 486 36.06 -32.84 13.26
CA ALA A 486 36.93 -33.95 12.93
C ALA A 486 38.00 -33.61 11.87
N HIS A 487 37.85 -32.53 11.12
CA HIS A 487 38.81 -32.12 10.09
C HIS A 487 40.08 -31.50 10.72
N PRO A 488 41.30 -31.86 10.26
CA PRO A 488 42.55 -31.43 10.89
C PRO A 488 42.89 -29.95 10.67
N TYR A 489 42.44 -29.34 9.57
CA TYR A 489 42.74 -27.93 9.22
C TYR A 489 44.25 -27.61 9.18
N ASP A 490 44.99 -28.38 8.39
CA ASP A 490 46.44 -28.28 8.25
C ASP A 490 46.88 -26.92 7.67
N GLU A 491 46.15 -26.36 6.69
CA GLU A 491 46.49 -25.05 6.10
C GLU A 491 46.29 -23.91 7.12
N VAL A 492 45.21 -23.95 7.90
CA VAL A 492 44.94 -22.97 8.96
C VAL A 492 46.00 -23.07 10.06
N HIS A 493 46.31 -24.27 10.55
CA HIS A 493 47.34 -24.46 11.58
C HIS A 493 48.74 -24.09 11.09
N ALA A 494 49.05 -24.26 9.80
CA ALA A 494 50.33 -23.84 9.23
C ALA A 494 50.55 -22.32 9.26
N LEU A 495 49.48 -21.51 9.33
CA LEU A 495 49.58 -20.06 9.47
C LEU A 495 49.87 -19.61 10.92
N TYR A 496 49.58 -20.45 11.92
CA TYR A 496 49.78 -20.12 13.32
C TYR A 496 51.26 -19.97 13.68
N ARG A 497 51.62 -18.83 14.26
CA ARG A 497 52.99 -18.55 14.74
C ARG A 497 52.95 -18.03 16.18
N PRO A 498 53.32 -18.85 17.17
CA PRO A 498 53.42 -18.41 18.56
C PRO A 498 54.40 -17.23 18.70
N ARG A 499 54.07 -16.27 19.56
CA ARG A 499 55.02 -15.22 19.98
C ARG A 499 56.19 -15.89 20.70
N ILE A 500 57.41 -15.50 20.32
CA ILE A 500 58.60 -15.82 21.11
C ILE A 500 58.53 -14.95 22.37
N ARG A 501 57.93 -15.47 23.44
CA ARG A 501 57.88 -14.79 24.74
C ARG A 501 59.24 -14.94 25.41
N SER A 502 60.09 -13.92 25.31
CA SER A 502 61.22 -13.75 26.22
C SER A 502 60.66 -13.50 27.61
N PHE A 503 60.99 -14.40 28.52
CA PHE A 503 60.45 -14.48 29.87
C PHE A 503 60.87 -13.27 30.72
N GLU A 504 60.06 -12.21 30.76
CA GLU A 504 60.14 -11.18 31.80
C GLU A 504 58.75 -11.03 32.43
N GLY A 505 58.57 -11.75 33.54
CA GLY A 505 57.38 -11.66 34.36
C GLY A 505 57.29 -10.27 35.01
N VAL A 506 56.24 -9.54 34.69
CA VAL A 506 55.83 -8.35 35.43
C VAL A 506 54.38 -8.53 35.81
N ASP A 507 54.17 -8.82 37.09
CA ASP A 507 52.87 -8.96 37.75
C ASP A 507 52.08 -7.65 37.64
N ALA A 508 51.26 -7.53 36.60
CA ALA A 508 50.29 -6.45 36.47
C ALA A 508 49.03 -6.81 37.28
N ALA A 509 48.87 -6.12 38.41
CA ALA A 509 47.77 -6.28 39.34
C ALA A 509 46.40 -6.00 38.67
N ALA A 510 45.68 -7.06 38.32
CA ALA A 510 44.29 -7.00 37.89
C ALA A 510 43.32 -7.02 39.10
N PRO A 511 42.12 -6.41 39.01
CA PRO A 511 41.21 -6.22 40.12
C PRO A 511 40.56 -7.54 40.53
N ARG A 512 40.67 -7.88 41.82
CA ARG A 512 39.95 -8.90 42.62
C ARG A 512 38.98 -9.83 41.84
N GLY A 513 39.51 -10.65 40.94
CA GLY A 513 38.83 -11.84 40.43
C GLY A 513 38.85 -12.93 41.48
N PHE A 514 37.77 -13.71 41.59
CA PHE A 514 37.73 -14.87 42.47
C PHE A 514 38.81 -15.87 42.06
N ARG A 515 39.62 -16.29 43.03
CA ARG A 515 40.67 -17.28 42.84
C ARG A 515 40.01 -18.65 42.73
N ALA A 516 40.25 -19.35 41.63
CA ALA A 516 39.87 -20.75 41.45
C ALA A 516 40.43 -21.57 42.62
N ASP A 517 39.56 -21.92 43.57
CA ASP A 517 39.89 -22.77 44.70
C ASP A 517 39.31 -24.16 44.42
N ALA A 518 39.95 -25.20 44.93
CA ALA A 518 39.78 -26.59 44.48
C ALA A 518 38.39 -27.22 44.74
N ASP A 519 37.44 -26.46 45.29
CA ASP A 519 36.06 -26.88 45.55
C ASP A 519 35.07 -26.08 44.70
N GLU A 520 35.14 -26.21 43.37
CA GLU A 520 34.15 -25.60 42.45
C GLU A 520 32.98 -26.56 42.19
N VAL A 521 31.76 -26.02 42.26
CA VAL A 521 30.52 -26.77 42.05
C VAL A 521 29.70 -26.10 40.96
N TRP A 522 29.22 -26.89 39.99
CA TRP A 522 28.24 -26.43 39.00
C TRP A 522 26.86 -26.32 39.62
N THR A 523 26.17 -25.22 39.40
CA THR A 523 24.83 -25.00 39.96
C THR A 523 23.86 -24.52 38.90
N ARG A 524 22.79 -25.31 38.72
CA ARG A 524 21.70 -24.98 37.82
C ARG A 524 20.83 -23.87 38.40
N SER A 525 20.68 -22.80 37.63
CA SER A 525 19.97 -21.58 37.98
C SER A 525 19.01 -21.19 36.85
N ARG A 526 18.05 -20.33 37.19
CA ARG A 526 17.06 -19.80 36.24
C ARG A 526 16.89 -18.30 36.44
N VAL A 527 16.82 -17.57 35.34
CA VAL A 527 16.46 -16.15 35.31
C VAL A 527 15.23 -15.97 34.44
N GLU A 528 14.35 -15.06 34.82
CA GLU A 528 13.08 -14.76 34.15
C GLU A 528 13.04 -13.29 33.75
N PHE A 529 12.57 -13.05 32.53
CA PHE A 529 12.39 -11.74 31.93
C PHE A 529 10.92 -11.56 31.57
N GLU A 530 10.28 -10.56 32.17
CA GLU A 530 8.88 -10.25 31.88
C GLU A 530 8.74 -9.67 30.46
N GLY A 531 7.75 -10.13 29.69
CA GLY A 531 7.47 -9.56 28.37
C GLY A 531 6.67 -10.48 27.44
N GLU A 532 5.48 -10.02 27.04
CA GLU A 532 4.55 -10.83 26.23
C GLU A 532 5.12 -11.25 24.86
N ASP A 533 5.99 -10.43 24.25
CA ASP A 533 6.48 -10.64 22.88
C ASP A 533 7.84 -11.35 22.81
N TRP A 534 8.33 -11.89 23.92
CA TRP A 534 9.61 -12.60 23.92
C TRP A 534 9.62 -13.84 23.02
N ASP A 535 8.48 -14.46 22.76
CA ASP A 535 8.39 -15.62 21.84
C ASP A 535 8.79 -15.26 20.40
N TYR A 536 8.40 -14.06 19.95
CA TYR A 536 8.79 -13.50 18.66
C TYR A 536 10.29 -13.19 18.61
N VAL A 537 10.83 -12.55 19.65
CA VAL A 537 12.26 -12.25 19.73
C VAL A 537 13.08 -13.54 19.79
N LEU A 538 12.64 -14.53 20.56
CA LEU A 538 13.29 -15.84 20.66
C LEU A 538 13.34 -16.52 19.30
N ALA A 539 12.24 -16.54 18.54
CA ALA A 539 12.22 -17.17 17.21
C ALA A 539 13.20 -16.53 16.21
N MET A 540 13.45 -15.22 16.28
CA MET A 540 14.33 -14.53 15.33
C MET A 540 15.78 -14.38 15.80
N ARG A 541 16.01 -14.30 17.11
CA ARG A 541 17.28 -13.87 17.71
C ARG A 541 17.73 -14.73 18.89
N GLU A 542 17.37 -16.02 18.90
CA GLU A 542 17.76 -16.94 19.98
C GLU A 542 19.27 -16.94 20.24
N ALA A 543 20.10 -17.01 19.21
CA ALA A 543 21.56 -17.02 19.36
C ALA A 543 22.10 -15.73 20.01
N ASP A 544 21.54 -14.57 19.65
CA ASP A 544 21.92 -13.28 20.24
C ASP A 544 21.46 -13.16 21.69
N LEU A 545 20.26 -13.67 22.01
CA LEU A 545 19.74 -13.75 23.37
C LEU A 545 20.62 -14.61 24.27
N LEU A 546 20.98 -15.82 23.81
CA LEU A 546 21.85 -16.74 24.55
C LEU A 546 23.21 -16.09 24.81
N ARG A 547 23.81 -15.47 23.79
CA ARG A 547 25.11 -14.78 23.93
C ARG A 547 25.01 -13.58 24.87
N ALA A 548 24.04 -12.69 24.68
CA ALA A 548 23.85 -11.53 25.54
C ALA A 548 23.63 -11.93 27.00
N PHE A 549 22.87 -13.01 27.24
CA PHE A 549 22.64 -13.55 28.58
C PHE A 549 23.91 -14.14 29.19
N SER A 550 24.64 -14.99 28.47
CA SER A 550 25.89 -15.60 28.95
C SER A 550 26.92 -14.54 29.32
N ASN A 551 27.13 -13.55 28.46
CA ASN A 551 28.11 -12.48 28.67
C ASN A 551 27.75 -11.62 29.88
N ALA A 552 26.48 -11.19 29.98
CA ALA A 552 26.02 -10.42 31.13
C ALA A 552 26.08 -11.22 32.44
N THR A 553 25.85 -12.54 32.39
CA THR A 553 25.98 -13.42 33.56
C THR A 553 27.44 -13.55 33.98
N ALA A 554 28.35 -13.85 33.04
CA ALA A 554 29.78 -13.96 33.32
C ALA A 554 30.36 -12.65 33.90
N GLU A 555 29.98 -11.51 33.31
CA GLU A 555 30.34 -10.18 33.79
C GLU A 555 29.83 -9.91 35.22
N ALA A 556 28.58 -10.29 35.53
CA ALA A 556 27.99 -10.10 36.86
C ALA A 556 28.73 -10.86 37.99
N PHE A 557 29.41 -11.96 37.64
CA PHE A 557 30.24 -12.73 38.56
C PHE A 557 31.74 -12.41 38.43
N GLY A 558 32.16 -11.62 37.44
CA GLY A 558 33.57 -11.32 37.17
C GLY A 558 34.36 -12.56 36.78
N VAL A 559 33.70 -13.50 36.08
CA VAL A 559 34.26 -14.76 35.59
C VAL A 559 34.28 -14.76 34.06
N ASP A 560 35.02 -15.69 33.48
CA ASP A 560 35.02 -15.90 32.03
C ASP A 560 33.70 -16.59 31.58
N GLU A 561 33.33 -16.41 30.30
CA GLU A 561 32.12 -17.00 29.72
C GLU A 561 32.09 -18.52 29.87
N ASP A 562 33.25 -19.19 29.94
CA ASP A 562 33.36 -20.64 30.18
C ASP A 562 32.77 -21.12 31.52
N HIS A 563 32.54 -20.22 32.48
CA HIS A 563 31.87 -20.53 33.75
C HIS A 563 30.35 -20.62 33.61
N VAL A 564 29.79 -20.24 32.47
CA VAL A 564 28.35 -20.28 32.18
C VAL A 564 28.11 -21.27 31.03
N ARG A 565 27.35 -22.34 31.28
CA ARG A 565 27.09 -23.39 30.28
C ARG A 565 25.65 -23.88 30.31
N ASP A 566 25.31 -24.76 29.37
CA ASP A 566 23.97 -25.35 29.21
C ASP A 566 22.86 -24.30 29.21
N VAL A 567 23.15 -23.15 28.60
CA VAL A 567 22.24 -22.02 28.53
C VAL A 567 21.16 -22.34 27.50
N SER A 568 19.92 -22.34 27.96
CA SER A 568 18.74 -22.57 27.14
C SER A 568 17.70 -21.49 27.43
N ALA A 569 17.06 -20.99 26.38
CA ALA A 569 16.04 -19.95 26.46
C ALA A 569 14.67 -20.54 26.10
N ARG A 570 13.65 -20.23 26.90
CA ARG A 570 12.30 -20.79 26.75
C ARG A 570 11.25 -19.74 27.02
N TYR A 571 10.24 -19.63 26.15
CA TYR A 571 9.08 -18.81 26.41
C TYR A 571 8.03 -19.63 27.17
N VAL A 572 7.70 -19.21 28.39
CA VAL A 572 6.74 -19.91 29.27
C VAL A 572 5.83 -18.87 29.93
N ALA A 573 4.51 -19.09 29.86
CA ALA A 573 3.49 -18.29 30.55
C ALA A 573 3.59 -16.76 30.33
N GLY A 574 4.03 -16.31 29.15
CA GLY A 574 4.14 -14.89 28.84
C GLY A 574 5.49 -14.26 29.11
N ASN A 575 6.47 -15.03 29.60
CA ASN A 575 7.79 -14.54 29.99
C ASN A 575 8.90 -15.38 29.33
N LEU A 576 10.09 -14.78 29.22
CA LEU A 576 11.29 -15.48 28.77
C LEU A 576 12.06 -16.02 29.98
N HIS A 577 12.35 -17.31 29.96
CA HIS A 577 13.15 -17.98 30.98
C HIS A 577 14.46 -18.45 30.38
N PHE A 578 15.56 -18.13 31.05
CA PHE A 578 16.86 -18.76 30.80
C PHE A 578 17.14 -19.79 31.88
N ASP A 579 17.40 -21.03 31.47
CA ASP A 579 17.93 -22.09 32.33
C ASP A 579 19.39 -22.33 31.96
N PHE A 580 20.27 -22.40 32.95
CA PHE A 580 21.72 -22.53 32.73
C PHE A 580 22.42 -23.14 33.94
N GLU A 581 23.69 -23.52 33.76
CA GLU A 581 24.60 -23.92 34.83
C GLU A 581 25.73 -22.91 35.00
N LEU A 582 25.94 -22.47 36.24
CA LEU A 582 27.02 -21.57 36.62
C LEU A 582 28.06 -22.32 37.45
N ARG A 583 29.35 -22.16 37.11
CA ARG A 583 30.48 -22.62 37.91
C ARG A 583 30.75 -21.64 39.04
N ARG A 584 30.67 -22.11 40.29
CA ARG A 584 30.88 -21.27 41.48
C ARG A 584 31.72 -21.99 42.55
N PRO A 585 32.43 -21.26 43.41
CA PRO A 585 33.03 -21.83 44.62
C PRO A 585 31.98 -22.46 45.53
N ALA A 586 32.28 -23.59 46.15
CA ALA A 586 31.40 -24.30 47.09
C ALA A 586 31.03 -23.44 48.32
N ALA A 587 31.85 -22.43 48.65
CA ALA A 587 31.58 -21.47 49.71
C ALA A 587 30.35 -20.58 49.45
N LEU A 588 30.00 -20.33 48.18
CA LEU A 588 28.79 -19.58 47.84
C LEU A 588 27.57 -20.47 48.03
N THR A 589 26.47 -19.92 48.55
CA THR A 589 25.18 -20.61 48.58
C THR A 589 24.37 -20.30 47.32
N LYS A 590 23.38 -21.16 46.99
CA LYS A 590 22.53 -20.94 45.82
C LYS A 590 21.72 -19.63 45.96
N ALA A 591 21.47 -19.21 47.20
CA ALA A 591 20.82 -17.94 47.51
C ALA A 591 21.71 -16.74 47.12
N ASP A 592 23.01 -16.78 47.40
CA ASP A 592 23.95 -15.71 47.04
C ASP A 592 24.05 -15.54 45.52
N VAL A 593 24.06 -16.67 44.79
CA VAL A 593 24.02 -16.68 43.32
C VAL A 593 22.74 -16.02 42.82
N ASN A 594 21.58 -16.44 43.33
CA ASN A 594 20.29 -15.89 42.92
C ASN A 594 20.15 -14.39 43.26
N ALA A 595 20.73 -13.94 44.38
CA ALA A 595 20.76 -12.52 44.74
C ALA A 595 21.58 -11.72 43.73
N ARG A 596 22.78 -12.20 43.37
CA ARG A 596 23.61 -11.54 42.36
C ARG A 596 22.98 -11.54 40.97
N LEU A 597 22.32 -12.64 40.57
CA LEU A 597 21.60 -12.72 39.32
C LEU A 597 20.45 -11.71 39.24
N LYS A 598 19.75 -11.44 40.34
CA LYS A 598 18.69 -10.42 40.40
C LYS A 598 19.21 -8.98 40.36
N GLU A 599 20.45 -8.76 40.81
CA GLU A 599 21.10 -7.45 40.74
C GLU A 599 21.66 -7.14 39.34
N CYS A 600 21.86 -8.16 38.50
CA CYS A 600 22.29 -7.97 37.12
C CYS A 600 21.19 -7.33 36.28
N ALA A 601 21.51 -6.22 35.61
CA ALA A 601 20.55 -5.47 34.82
C ALA A 601 20.22 -6.14 33.46
N TYR A 602 21.09 -7.02 32.96
CA TYR A 602 20.97 -7.66 31.65
C TYR A 602 20.62 -6.69 30.51
N ALA A 603 21.25 -5.51 30.48
CA ALA A 603 20.92 -4.44 29.54
C ALA A 603 20.99 -4.90 28.07
N ALA A 604 21.98 -5.74 27.72
CA ALA A 604 22.11 -6.31 26.38
C ALA A 604 20.95 -7.25 26.00
N VAL A 605 20.39 -8.01 26.96
CA VAL A 605 19.21 -8.86 26.72
C VAL A 605 17.98 -7.99 26.50
N TRP A 606 17.74 -6.99 27.35
CA TRP A 606 16.63 -6.06 27.20
C TRP A 606 16.71 -5.22 25.92
N ALA A 607 17.92 -4.89 25.45
CA ALA A 607 18.12 -4.17 24.19
C ALA A 607 17.66 -4.99 22.95
N LEU A 608 17.61 -6.31 23.06
CA LEU A 608 17.09 -7.19 22.01
C LEU A 608 15.56 -7.30 22.01
N TYR A 609 14.88 -6.80 23.05
CA TYR A 609 13.42 -6.89 23.15
C TYR A 609 12.74 -5.99 22.11
N GLU A 610 12.05 -6.61 21.14
CA GLU A 610 11.28 -5.92 20.12
C GLU A 610 9.80 -6.34 20.15
N PRO A 611 8.86 -5.40 20.36
CA PRO A 611 7.44 -5.69 20.26
C PRO A 611 7.04 -6.07 18.83
N ARG A 612 6.07 -6.98 18.69
CA ARG A 612 5.59 -7.44 17.37
C ARG A 612 5.13 -6.26 16.47
N PRO A 613 5.55 -6.22 15.19
CA PRO A 613 5.23 -5.12 14.27
C PRO A 613 3.73 -4.81 14.12
N TRP A 614 2.88 -5.84 14.02
CA TRP A 614 1.43 -5.64 13.87
C TRP A 614 0.77 -5.06 15.13
N ARG A 615 1.33 -5.24 16.34
CA ARG A 615 0.82 -4.55 17.55
C ARG A 615 1.17 -3.07 17.54
N ARG A 616 2.33 -2.67 17.00
CA ARG A 616 2.63 -1.25 16.72
C ARG A 616 1.59 -0.69 15.77
N LYS A 617 1.36 -1.33 14.61
CA LYS A 617 0.34 -0.90 13.63
C LYS A 617 -1.07 -0.88 14.23
N ARG A 618 -1.52 -1.90 14.97
CA ARG A 618 -2.83 -1.91 15.66
C ARG A 618 -2.97 -0.83 16.72
N ARG A 619 -1.92 -0.53 17.51
CA ARG A 619 -1.97 0.59 18.48
C ARG A 619 -2.02 1.93 17.75
N LEU A 620 -1.30 2.09 16.64
CA LEU A 620 -1.36 3.24 15.77
C LEU A 620 -2.76 3.39 15.13
N LEU A 621 -3.33 2.34 14.54
CA LEU A 621 -4.69 2.32 13.99
C LEU A 621 -5.77 2.58 15.06
N ARG A 622 -5.61 2.04 16.27
CA ARG A 622 -6.52 2.35 17.38
C ARG A 622 -6.37 3.81 17.82
N ARG A 623 -5.16 4.37 17.82
CA ARG A 623 -4.94 5.79 18.14
C ARG A 623 -5.49 6.71 17.04
N THR A 624 -5.31 6.39 15.77
CA THR A 624 -5.89 7.18 14.67
C THR A 624 -7.41 7.05 14.63
N SER A 625 -7.99 5.87 14.88
CA SER A 625 -9.45 5.73 14.96
C SER A 625 -10.05 6.41 16.20
N LEU A 626 -9.37 6.40 17.36
CA LEU A 626 -9.76 7.21 18.52
C LEU A 626 -9.60 8.71 18.26
N ALA A 627 -8.55 9.14 17.56
CA ALA A 627 -8.37 10.54 17.17
C ALA A 627 -9.44 10.98 16.16
N LEU A 628 -9.82 10.11 15.22
CA LEU A 628 -10.93 10.36 14.30
C LEU A 628 -12.26 10.47 15.06
N ARG A 629 -12.56 9.55 15.97
CA ARG A 629 -13.79 9.62 16.79
C ARG A 629 -13.81 10.79 17.77
N ALA A 630 -12.65 11.23 18.27
CA ALA A 630 -12.58 12.42 19.12
C ALA A 630 -12.81 13.71 18.32
N ARG A 631 -12.39 13.76 17.03
CA ARG A 631 -12.65 14.91 16.16
C ARG A 631 -14.03 14.90 15.50
N THR A 632 -14.61 13.72 15.26
CA THR A 632 -16.04 13.59 14.93
C THR A 632 -16.89 13.49 16.19
N GLY A 633 -16.40 14.01 17.32
CA GLY A 633 -17.18 14.33 18.51
C GLY A 633 -18.23 15.37 18.15
N THR A 634 -19.27 14.91 17.47
CA THR A 634 -20.56 15.53 17.28
C THR A 634 -20.96 16.04 18.64
N THR A 635 -20.83 17.35 18.79
CA THR A 635 -21.39 18.07 19.91
C THR A 635 -22.89 17.91 19.74
N CYS A 636 -23.45 16.83 20.31
CA CYS A 636 -24.89 16.69 20.46
C CYS A 636 -25.34 17.81 21.39
N TRP A 637 -25.57 18.99 20.81
CA TRP A 637 -26.27 20.08 21.45
C TRP A 637 -27.69 19.59 21.67
N SER A 638 -27.96 19.08 22.85
CA SER A 638 -29.29 18.89 23.40
C SER A 638 -29.89 20.28 23.68
N GLY A 639 -30.21 21.00 22.61
CA GLY A 639 -31.04 22.19 22.63
C GLY A 639 -32.50 21.81 22.88
N GLY A 640 -32.82 21.44 24.13
CA GLY A 640 -34.19 21.36 24.59
C GLY A 640 -34.81 22.76 24.60
N ALA A 641 -35.40 23.15 23.48
CA ALA A 641 -36.25 24.33 23.40
C ALA A 641 -37.47 24.10 24.30
N ARG A 642 -37.47 24.76 25.46
CA ARG A 642 -38.67 24.96 26.27
C ARG A 642 -39.56 25.96 25.55
N ARG A 643 -40.70 25.51 25.01
CA ARG A 643 -42.01 26.16 25.13
C ARG A 643 -43.12 25.23 24.69
#